data_AF-A0A7V9TZD4-F1
#
_entry.id   AF-A0A7V9TZD4-F1
#
_cell.length_a   1.000
_cell.length_b   1.000
_cell.length_c   1.000
_cell.angle_alpha   90.00
_cell.angle_beta   90.00
_cell.angle_gamma   90.00
#
_symmetry.space_group_name_H-M   'P 1'
#
loop_
_entity.id
_entity.type
_entity.pdbx_description
1 polymer ?
#
loop_
_entity_poly.entity_id
_entity_poly.type
_entity_poly.pdbx_seq_one_letter_code
_entity_poly.pdbx_strand_id
1 'polypeptide(L)'
;MSEALLAAEKDWQKVPLNGGEYRLLDYLIESGDSPPELNKRSLLYLFKQIYGDKEELLRAKLTRLSDLCDLFLKLYGDGPATLLRAPARINVLGEHIDYVSYIPTASLSFGSRERDMLMLYRVSEMRRVRGASTSQAHPPFAFTRDEGPLLTAAGSSEDNWLSYLYENTAPAPHWDNYVKGAVYFAHMKFGKQTRFGFDFAVDSNIPPGGGASSSSALVVLAGAALREVNHIKHTPEELARDSAKAEWYVGTRGGAMDHITICLARTSRAVRISYWRDQTRRVSMPGQYFQWITFFSKAADKGREVMIEYNERAAVSRLLIPAVINGWKTQQPDRYGAWSKAVESFAAGSVAALEEIEALIMELPETLVLSAIEQDYPNTFSECERAFPALVKERRDLPLQVRSRALHHLGEVRRGVFATSILDSIEPGSDAREHISAMRLLGAILNESHQSLRDLYDVSIPEVERLVEIIRSDPNVYGAHLMGGGFGGNVLALTSEEHVPALTERVQAEYYEPHGRHGIREGSVMISTPGNGLAPLSLNSVWREAIEQFNSMGRDAASYRTNMVAMLDTLQLDAPPAEVWPIIVAAGKGTRARATGLEVPKPLALVAGKPAIVHVLNNVRSALGRTRPPLVIVSPETEAAVREALAGEEVTFVLQPAALGTGDAVFSAHEQMRNFQGLAFVVWSTQPAIRSITMQRTVRLATLFDDYEMVLPTTLKNLPYAPLQRDEDGRVRSASETHLEAAEIPVFGETNMGLFVLKSQTMFEILLNLRLRYWNESRERYECPGYELGFPKELINSLGQRETGVFACPIADSREEQGIKQLEDVSRCEQFISELEQEQS
;
A
#
# COMPACT_ATOMS: atom_id res chain seq x y z
N MET A 1 27.79 22.39 -5.08
CA MET A 1 27.41 23.03 -3.81
C MET A 1 27.55 24.54 -4.00
N SER A 2 26.44 25.24 -4.21
CA SER A 2 26.43 26.65 -4.64
C SER A 2 26.42 27.64 -3.47
N GLU A 3 26.77 28.91 -3.74
CA GLU A 3 26.68 30.05 -2.82
C GLU A 3 25.29 30.24 -2.20
N ALA A 4 24.22 29.71 -2.82
CA ALA A 4 22.86 29.73 -2.28
C ALA A 4 22.70 28.87 -0.99
N LEU A 5 23.45 27.77 -0.88
CA LEU A 5 23.49 26.94 0.34
C LEU A 5 24.22 27.65 1.49
N LEU A 6 25.20 28.51 1.17
CA LEU A 6 25.93 29.34 2.14
C LEU A 6 25.11 30.57 2.58
N ALA A 7 24.34 31.18 1.67
CA ALA A 7 23.45 32.29 2.00
C ALA A 7 22.28 31.88 2.92
N ALA A 8 21.86 30.61 2.88
CA ALA A 8 20.86 30.03 3.77
C ALA A 8 21.39 29.68 5.18
N GLU A 9 22.70 29.75 5.47
CA GLU A 9 23.25 29.29 6.76
C GLU A 9 22.66 29.98 8.01
N LYS A 10 22.13 31.21 7.90
CA LYS A 10 21.65 31.97 9.07
C LYS A 10 20.33 31.46 9.68
N ASP A 11 19.48 30.77 8.91
CA ASP A 11 18.14 30.33 9.35
C ASP A 11 18.03 28.82 9.61
N TRP A 12 19.03 28.02 9.22
CA TRP A 12 18.90 26.56 9.10
C TRP A 12 19.77 25.77 10.12
N GLN A 13 20.65 26.44 10.86
CA GLN A 13 21.48 25.80 11.90
C GLN A 13 20.89 25.95 13.31
N LYS A 14 20.24 24.92 13.85
CA LYS A 14 20.07 24.70 15.30
C LYS A 14 19.88 23.23 15.67
N VAL A 15 20.92 22.40 15.55
CA VAL A 15 21.12 21.18 16.37
C VAL A 15 22.64 20.96 16.50
N PRO A 16 23.21 20.69 17.69
CA PRO A 16 24.63 20.38 17.82
C PRO A 16 24.95 19.08 17.07
N LEU A 17 25.97 19.10 16.21
CA LEU A 17 26.57 17.88 15.69
C LEU A 17 27.24 17.17 16.88
N ASN A 18 26.72 16.01 17.30
CA ASN A 18 27.47 15.14 18.20
C ASN A 18 28.74 14.70 17.45
N GLY A 19 29.91 15.04 17.99
CA GLY A 19 31.20 15.05 17.29
C GLY A 19 31.78 13.70 16.87
N GLY A 20 31.09 12.98 15.97
CA GLY A 20 31.63 11.85 15.22
C GLY A 20 31.31 11.99 13.73
N GLU A 21 32.18 11.50 12.86
CA GLU A 21 32.06 11.50 11.38
C GLU A 21 30.98 10.52 10.87
N TYR A 22 29.87 10.32 11.57
CA TYR A 22 28.83 9.37 11.18
C TYR A 22 27.80 10.01 10.25
N ARG A 23 27.51 9.38 9.10
CA ARG A 23 26.43 9.79 8.19
C ARG A 23 25.08 9.33 8.74
N LEU A 24 23.97 9.96 8.35
CA LEU A 24 22.61 9.51 8.74
C LEU A 24 22.34 8.08 8.25
N LEU A 25 22.94 7.69 7.12
CA LEU A 25 22.93 6.30 6.66
C LEU A 25 23.72 5.38 7.60
N ASP A 26 24.85 5.82 8.16
CA ASP A 26 25.61 5.06 9.15
C ASP A 26 24.86 5.00 10.49
N TYR A 27 24.04 6.00 10.83
CA TYR A 27 23.16 5.99 12.01
C TYR A 27 21.96 5.05 11.84
N LEU A 28 21.41 4.95 10.63
CA LEU A 28 20.47 3.88 10.27
C LEU A 28 21.15 2.51 10.44
N ILE A 29 22.45 2.40 10.14
CA ILE A 29 23.19 1.13 10.11
C ILE A 29 23.80 0.70 11.47
N GLU A 30 24.26 1.60 12.36
CA GLU A 30 25.29 1.24 13.37
C GLU A 30 25.16 1.76 14.84
N SER A 31 24.23 2.65 15.26
CA SER A 31 24.31 3.25 16.62
C SER A 31 23.15 2.96 17.60
N GLY A 32 23.41 2.02 18.52
CA GLY A 32 23.40 2.20 19.98
C GLY A 32 22.10 2.46 20.77
N ASP A 33 21.14 3.23 20.25
CA ASP A 33 19.86 3.55 20.92
C ASP A 33 18.73 3.85 19.90
N SER A 34 18.89 3.39 18.66
CA SER A 34 17.86 3.28 17.62
C SER A 34 17.76 1.81 17.17
N PRO A 35 16.60 1.31 16.68
CA PRO A 35 16.41 -0.10 16.35
C PRO A 35 17.57 -0.61 15.46
N PRO A 36 18.34 -1.62 15.88
CA PRO A 36 19.57 -2.10 15.22
C PRO A 36 19.40 -2.79 13.86
N GLU A 37 18.45 -2.36 13.03
CA GLU A 37 17.95 -3.20 11.94
C GLU A 37 18.26 -2.78 10.51
N LEU A 38 18.91 -1.65 10.22
CA LEU A 38 19.48 -1.49 8.87
C LEU A 38 20.93 -2.00 8.84
N ASN A 39 21.18 -3.28 9.13
CA ASN A 39 22.43 -3.83 8.61
C ASN A 39 22.38 -3.73 7.06
N LYS A 40 23.54 -3.57 6.39
CA LYS A 40 23.61 -3.41 4.92
C LYS A 40 22.86 -4.50 4.14
N ARG A 41 22.63 -5.68 4.74
CA ARG A 41 21.88 -6.79 4.13
C ARG A 41 20.37 -6.57 4.18
N SER A 42 19.80 -6.03 5.25
CA SER A 42 18.37 -5.71 5.36
C SER A 42 17.94 -4.62 4.36
N LEU A 43 18.74 -3.55 4.23
CA LEU A 43 18.54 -2.52 3.21
C LEU A 43 18.63 -3.09 1.79
N LEU A 44 19.67 -3.90 1.53
CA LEU A 44 19.83 -4.56 0.24
C LEU A 44 18.65 -5.49 -0.06
N TYR A 45 18.13 -6.20 0.95
CA TYR A 45 16.96 -7.06 0.82
C TYR A 45 15.69 -6.25 0.48
N LEU A 46 15.40 -5.17 1.23
CA LEU A 46 14.32 -4.22 0.93
C LEU A 46 14.42 -3.70 -0.51
N PHE A 47 15.61 -3.28 -0.93
CA PHE A 47 15.81 -2.74 -2.27
C PHE A 47 15.70 -3.83 -3.34
N LYS A 48 16.12 -5.06 -3.07
CA LYS A 48 15.91 -6.21 -3.96
C LYS A 48 14.43 -6.54 -4.15
N GLN A 49 13.64 -6.50 -3.07
CA GLN A 49 12.19 -6.73 -3.15
C GLN A 49 11.49 -5.66 -4.00
N ILE A 50 11.92 -4.39 -3.88
CA ILE A 50 11.31 -3.28 -4.62
C ILE A 50 11.82 -3.23 -6.06
N TYR A 51 13.13 -3.32 -6.28
CA TYR A 51 13.79 -3.01 -7.56
C TYR A 51 14.25 -4.24 -8.34
N GLY A 52 14.17 -5.44 -7.75
CA GLY A 52 14.73 -6.67 -8.31
C GLY A 52 16.23 -6.84 -8.04
N ASP A 53 16.84 -7.86 -8.65
CA ASP A 53 18.21 -8.29 -8.34
C ASP A 53 19.32 -7.63 -9.19
N LYS A 54 19.00 -6.66 -10.05
CA LYS A 54 19.99 -6.00 -10.91
C LYS A 54 20.97 -5.17 -10.08
N GLU A 55 22.22 -5.65 -9.95
CA GLU A 55 23.24 -5.06 -9.06
C GLU A 55 23.50 -3.57 -9.34
N GLU A 56 23.61 -3.18 -10.61
CA GLU A 56 23.85 -1.79 -11.01
C GLU A 56 22.70 -0.87 -10.57
N LEU A 57 21.45 -1.31 -10.74
CA LEU A 57 20.27 -0.57 -10.30
C LEU A 57 20.26 -0.44 -8.78
N LEU A 58 20.52 -1.53 -8.05
CA LEU A 58 20.57 -1.52 -6.57
C LEU A 58 21.65 -0.56 -6.06
N ARG A 59 22.85 -0.59 -6.66
CA ARG A 59 23.95 0.32 -6.31
C ARG A 59 23.56 1.79 -6.56
N ALA A 60 22.94 2.09 -7.70
CA ALA A 60 22.47 3.43 -8.02
C ALA A 60 21.40 3.91 -7.02
N LYS A 61 20.47 3.03 -6.63
CA LYS A 61 19.42 3.34 -5.65
C LYS A 61 19.98 3.58 -4.25
N LEU A 62 20.94 2.78 -3.80
CA LEU A 62 21.62 2.99 -2.51
C LEU A 62 22.44 4.28 -2.49
N THR A 63 23.09 4.64 -3.60
CA THR A 63 23.82 5.91 -3.72
C THR A 63 22.87 7.10 -3.59
N ARG A 64 21.74 7.08 -4.30
CA ARG A 64 20.70 8.12 -4.19
C ARG A 64 20.17 8.26 -2.75
N LEU A 65 19.95 7.15 -2.06
CA LEU A 65 19.53 7.17 -0.65
C LEU A 65 20.61 7.79 0.24
N SER A 66 21.88 7.42 0.05
CA SER A 66 23.01 8.00 0.79
C SER A 66 23.08 9.51 0.61
N ASP A 67 23.04 9.99 -0.64
CA ASP A 67 23.11 11.43 -0.95
C ASP A 67 21.93 12.20 -0.36
N LEU A 68 20.74 11.59 -0.38
CA LEU A 68 19.54 12.15 0.24
C LEU A 68 19.65 12.23 1.77
N CYS A 69 20.16 11.17 2.41
CA CYS A 69 20.44 11.14 3.85
C CYS A 69 21.46 12.20 4.25
N ASP A 70 22.56 12.34 3.50
CA ASP A 70 23.61 13.32 3.75
C ASP A 70 23.08 14.76 3.63
N LEU A 71 22.26 15.03 2.60
CA LEU A 71 21.59 16.32 2.44
C LEU A 71 20.66 16.61 3.62
N PHE A 72 19.83 15.64 4.01
CA PHE A 72 18.86 15.81 5.09
C PHE A 72 19.56 16.07 6.44
N LEU A 73 20.59 15.27 6.76
CA LEU A 73 21.39 15.45 7.97
C LEU A 73 22.07 16.81 8.02
N LYS A 74 22.65 17.25 6.89
CA LYS A 74 23.32 18.54 6.80
C LYS A 74 22.36 19.72 7.05
N LEU A 75 21.13 19.63 6.56
CA LEU A 75 20.16 20.72 6.64
C LEU A 75 19.38 20.75 7.95
N TYR A 76 19.07 19.58 8.49
CA TYR A 76 18.13 19.46 9.59
C TYR A 76 18.77 18.87 10.87
N GLY A 77 19.96 18.28 10.77
CA GLY A 77 20.60 17.59 11.88
C GLY A 77 20.02 16.20 12.13
N ASP A 78 20.59 15.53 13.13
CA ASP A 78 20.26 14.15 13.45
C ASP A 78 18.85 13.99 14.05
N GLY A 79 18.31 12.77 14.04
CA GLY A 79 17.03 12.40 14.62
C GLY A 79 16.15 11.54 13.71
N PRO A 80 15.03 11.01 14.25
CA PRO A 80 14.15 10.11 13.50
C PRO A 80 13.51 10.82 12.30
N ALA A 81 13.52 10.13 11.16
CA ALA A 81 12.89 10.57 9.91
C ALA A 81 12.23 9.38 9.22
N THR A 82 11.21 9.65 8.42
CA THR A 82 10.49 8.66 7.63
C THR A 82 10.89 8.79 6.16
N LEU A 83 11.09 7.65 5.49
CA LEU A 83 11.36 7.57 4.06
C LEU A 83 10.09 7.18 3.30
N LEU A 84 9.62 8.03 2.39
CA LEU A 84 8.53 7.73 1.45
C LEU A 84 9.09 7.53 0.05
N ARG A 85 8.46 6.63 -0.71
CA ARG A 85 8.73 6.41 -2.14
C ARG A 85 7.45 6.62 -2.94
N ALA A 86 7.52 7.39 -4.03
CA ALA A 86 6.47 7.50 -5.04
C ALA A 86 7.04 7.16 -6.43
N PRO A 87 6.43 6.22 -7.19
CA PRO A 87 6.93 5.85 -8.51
C PRO A 87 6.61 6.91 -9.58
N ALA A 88 7.32 6.87 -10.71
CA ALA A 88 6.87 7.49 -11.93
C ALA A 88 5.62 6.80 -12.47
N ARG A 89 4.78 7.55 -13.18
CA ARG A 89 3.59 7.02 -13.83
C ARG A 89 3.89 6.67 -15.28
N ILE A 90 3.52 5.46 -15.71
CA ILE A 90 3.50 5.06 -17.13
C ILE A 90 2.04 4.87 -17.55
N ASN A 91 1.62 5.64 -18.55
CA ASN A 91 0.28 5.50 -19.14
C ASN A 91 0.34 4.55 -20.32
N VAL A 92 -0.37 3.42 -20.21
CA VAL A 92 -0.40 2.41 -21.27
C VAL A 92 -1.45 2.76 -22.31
N LEU A 93 -2.65 3.15 -21.86
CA LEU A 93 -3.78 3.51 -22.72
C LEU A 93 -4.73 4.49 -22.01
N GLY A 94 -5.53 5.22 -22.78
CA GLY A 94 -6.50 6.16 -22.27
C GLY A 94 -5.92 7.57 -22.11
N GLU A 95 -5.20 8.04 -23.12
CA GLU A 95 -4.80 9.45 -23.19
C GLU A 95 -6.03 10.34 -23.41
N HIS A 96 -6.05 11.51 -22.77
CA HIS A 96 -7.08 12.54 -22.96
C HIS A 96 -8.55 12.12 -22.70
N ILE A 97 -8.78 11.08 -21.90
CA ILE A 97 -10.14 10.61 -21.52
C ILE A 97 -10.43 10.68 -20.01
N ASP A 98 -9.48 11.14 -19.20
CA ASP A 98 -9.58 11.22 -17.73
C ASP A 98 -10.46 12.38 -17.23
N TYR A 99 -10.71 13.37 -18.09
CA TYR A 99 -11.62 14.50 -17.85
C TYR A 99 -12.91 14.43 -18.68
N VAL A 100 -13.18 13.30 -19.34
CA VAL A 100 -14.39 13.07 -20.15
C VAL A 100 -15.51 12.51 -19.27
N SER A 101 -16.68 13.15 -19.31
CA SER A 101 -17.82 12.85 -18.41
C SER A 101 -19.10 12.40 -19.10
N TYR A 102 -19.20 12.49 -20.42
CA TYR A 102 -20.44 12.20 -21.15
C TYR A 102 -20.58 10.74 -21.61
N ILE A 103 -19.48 9.97 -21.56
CA ILE A 103 -19.45 8.52 -21.77
C ILE A 103 -18.59 7.87 -20.67
N PRO A 104 -18.83 6.59 -20.32
CA PRO A 104 -17.96 5.89 -19.37
C PRO A 104 -16.54 5.71 -19.93
N THR A 105 -15.55 6.29 -19.26
CA THR A 105 -14.13 6.20 -19.66
C THR A 105 -13.29 5.48 -18.61
N ALA A 106 -12.22 4.83 -19.08
CA ALA A 106 -11.22 4.25 -18.19
C ALA A 106 -9.81 4.26 -18.81
N SER A 107 -8.81 4.62 -18.01
CA SER A 107 -7.39 4.54 -18.39
C SER A 107 -6.75 3.25 -17.88
N LEU A 108 -5.62 2.85 -18.47
CA LEU A 108 -4.82 1.70 -18.06
C LEU A 108 -3.35 2.09 -17.88
N SER A 109 -2.75 1.66 -16.78
CA SER A 109 -1.48 2.22 -16.35
C SER A 109 -0.69 1.47 -15.31
N PHE A 110 0.56 1.84 -15.05
CA PHE A 110 1.28 1.32 -13.89
C PHE A 110 2.27 2.33 -13.30
N GLY A 111 2.68 2.07 -12.06
CA GLY A 111 3.80 2.78 -11.43
C GLY A 111 5.11 2.11 -11.82
N SER A 112 6.11 2.88 -12.26
CA SER A 112 7.44 2.37 -12.60
C SER A 112 8.14 1.80 -11.37
N ARG A 113 8.79 0.65 -11.55
CA ARG A 113 9.66 0.06 -10.54
C ARG A 113 10.98 0.82 -10.45
N GLU A 114 11.55 1.19 -11.59
CA GLU A 114 12.90 1.72 -11.77
C GLU A 114 12.98 3.24 -11.59
N ARG A 115 11.88 3.96 -11.86
CA ARG A 115 11.80 5.43 -11.79
C ARG A 115 10.91 5.86 -10.63
N ASP A 116 11.46 6.64 -9.71
CA ASP A 116 10.79 7.07 -8.49
C ASP A 116 11.39 8.36 -7.87
N MET A 117 10.60 8.93 -6.97
CA MET A 117 11.00 9.99 -6.05
C MET A 117 11.04 9.44 -4.63
N LEU A 118 12.15 9.70 -3.94
CA LEU A 118 12.34 9.42 -2.53
C LEU A 118 12.19 10.72 -1.75
N MET A 119 11.46 10.68 -0.64
CA MET A 119 11.32 11.79 0.29
C MET A 119 11.71 11.33 1.69
N LEU A 120 12.75 11.93 2.26
CA LEU A 120 12.97 11.89 3.70
C LEU A 120 12.23 13.05 4.33
N TYR A 121 11.43 12.78 5.35
CA TYR A 121 10.72 13.84 6.05
C TYR A 121 10.63 13.58 7.55
N ARG A 122 10.44 14.63 8.35
CA ARG A 122 10.11 14.55 9.77
C ARG A 122 9.26 15.74 10.19
N VAL A 123 8.59 15.63 11.34
CA VAL A 123 7.82 16.73 11.92
C VAL A 123 8.73 17.95 12.19
N SER A 124 8.24 19.15 11.87
CA SER A 124 8.94 20.42 12.09
C SER A 124 8.26 21.26 13.18
N GLU A 125 8.80 22.45 13.44
CA GLU A 125 8.18 23.46 14.31
C GLU A 125 6.72 23.74 13.88
N MET A 126 5.87 24.16 14.84
CA MET A 126 4.42 24.35 14.59
C MET A 126 4.17 25.17 13.32
N ARG A 127 3.48 24.54 12.34
CA ARG A 127 2.97 25.09 11.06
C ARG A 127 3.99 25.44 9.96
N ARG A 128 5.30 25.16 10.14
CA ARG A 128 6.33 25.50 9.13
C ARG A 128 6.71 24.29 8.26
N VAL A 129 6.81 24.50 6.95
CA VAL A 129 7.31 23.50 5.99
C VAL A 129 8.64 23.98 5.42
N ARG A 130 9.65 23.11 5.43
CA ARG A 130 10.98 23.37 4.86
C ARG A 130 11.34 22.24 3.91
N GLY A 131 11.74 22.59 2.69
CA GLY A 131 11.99 21.64 1.63
C GLY A 131 13.32 21.86 0.94
N ALA A 132 14.00 20.76 0.60
CA ALA A 132 15.23 20.77 -0.20
C ALA A 132 15.24 19.62 -1.21
N SER A 133 16.09 19.73 -2.23
CA SER A 133 16.32 18.68 -3.22
C SER A 133 17.82 18.40 -3.38
N THR A 134 18.17 17.15 -3.70
CA THR A 134 19.51 16.77 -4.16
C THR A 134 19.87 17.42 -5.50
N SER A 135 18.87 17.81 -6.29
CA SER A 135 19.05 18.50 -7.56
C SER A 135 19.25 20.00 -7.38
N GLN A 136 20.38 20.52 -7.88
CA GLN A 136 20.69 21.95 -7.83
C GLN A 136 19.71 22.82 -8.65
N ALA A 137 18.96 22.23 -9.58
CA ALA A 137 17.92 22.92 -10.34
C ALA A 137 16.69 23.29 -9.48
N HIS A 138 16.56 22.70 -8.29
CA HIS A 138 15.44 22.88 -7.38
C HIS A 138 15.94 23.44 -6.04
N PRO A 139 16.13 24.77 -5.94
CA PRO A 139 16.70 25.39 -4.74
C PRO A 139 15.80 25.17 -3.51
N PRO A 140 16.39 25.10 -2.29
CA PRO A 140 15.62 24.92 -1.07
C PRO A 140 14.69 26.10 -0.79
N PHE A 141 13.61 25.83 -0.06
CA PHE A 141 12.58 26.82 0.27
C PHE A 141 11.99 26.58 1.67
N ALA A 142 11.30 27.58 2.20
CA ALA A 142 10.47 27.45 3.39
C ALA A 142 9.21 28.28 3.24
N PHE A 143 8.10 27.80 3.80
CA PHE A 143 6.86 28.56 3.88
C PHE A 143 6.06 28.13 5.11
N THR A 144 5.08 28.95 5.47
CA THR A 144 4.08 28.63 6.50
C THR A 144 2.72 28.41 5.86
N ARG A 145 1.93 27.54 6.47
CA ARG A 145 0.56 27.27 6.01
C ARG A 145 -0.33 28.53 6.00
N ASP A 146 0.00 29.51 6.85
CA ASP A 146 -0.77 30.75 7.01
C ASP A 146 -0.54 31.75 5.85
N GLU A 147 0.44 31.48 4.97
CA GLU A 147 0.61 32.19 3.69
C GLU A 147 -0.40 31.74 2.62
N GLY A 148 -1.16 30.67 2.90
CA GLY A 148 -2.16 30.11 1.99
C GLY A 148 -3.55 30.73 2.12
N PRO A 149 -4.57 30.14 1.46
CA PRO A 149 -5.96 30.58 1.55
C PRO A 149 -6.48 30.61 2.99
N LEU A 150 -7.24 31.67 3.30
CA LEU A 150 -7.96 31.80 4.57
C LEU A 150 -9.08 30.75 4.65
N LEU A 151 -9.26 30.16 5.83
CA LEU A 151 -10.38 29.25 6.09
C LEU A 151 -11.69 30.04 6.09
N THR A 152 -12.58 29.75 5.13
CA THR A 152 -13.96 30.25 5.11
C THR A 152 -14.90 29.25 5.81
N ALA A 153 -15.87 29.76 6.57
CA ALA A 153 -16.80 28.93 7.35
C ALA A 153 -18.07 28.50 6.58
N ALA A 154 -18.20 28.89 5.31
CA ALA A 154 -19.38 28.62 4.47
C ALA A 154 -19.01 27.70 3.30
N GLY A 155 -19.89 26.76 2.92
CA GLY A 155 -19.69 25.86 1.78
C GLY A 155 -18.83 24.62 2.07
N SER A 156 -18.70 23.73 1.08
CA SER A 156 -17.79 22.58 1.19
C SER A 156 -16.33 23.02 1.03
N SER A 157 -15.37 22.24 1.56
CA SER A 157 -13.94 22.53 1.37
C SER A 157 -13.52 22.55 -0.10
N GLU A 158 -14.22 21.81 -0.96
CA GLU A 158 -13.95 21.77 -2.40
C GLU A 158 -14.47 23.03 -3.11
N ASP A 159 -15.67 23.51 -2.75
CA ASP A 159 -16.22 24.76 -3.30
C ASP A 159 -15.36 25.96 -2.90
N ASN A 160 -14.85 25.96 -1.66
CA ASN A 160 -13.93 26.98 -1.16
C ASN A 160 -12.58 26.93 -1.90
N TRP A 161 -12.06 25.72 -2.16
CA TRP A 161 -10.82 25.55 -2.91
C TRP A 161 -10.96 26.05 -4.33
N LEU A 162 -12.05 25.66 -5.00
CA LEU A 162 -12.38 26.12 -6.35
C LEU A 162 -12.54 27.64 -6.40
N SER A 163 -13.31 28.22 -5.47
CA SER A 163 -13.49 29.67 -5.38
C SER A 163 -12.15 30.39 -5.23
N TYR A 164 -11.29 29.93 -4.32
CA TYR A 164 -9.95 30.49 -4.15
C TYR A 164 -9.12 30.43 -5.44
N LEU A 165 -9.09 29.26 -6.10
CA LEU A 165 -8.34 29.05 -7.34
C LEU A 165 -8.88 29.88 -8.52
N TYR A 166 -10.15 30.31 -8.48
CA TYR A 166 -10.74 31.17 -9.50
C TYR A 166 -10.52 32.66 -9.20
N GLU A 167 -10.53 33.05 -7.93
CA GLU A 167 -10.31 34.43 -7.50
C GLU A 167 -8.84 34.85 -7.54
N ASN A 168 -7.91 33.88 -7.56
CA ASN A 168 -6.47 34.13 -7.52
C ASN A 168 -5.78 33.60 -8.78
N THR A 169 -4.86 34.39 -9.33
CA THR A 169 -4.02 33.95 -10.44
C THR A 169 -3.05 32.86 -10.00
N ALA A 170 -2.76 31.91 -10.88
CA ALA A 170 -1.75 30.89 -10.62
C ALA A 170 -0.38 31.54 -10.26
N PRO A 171 0.35 30.98 -9.28
CA PRO A 171 1.64 31.53 -8.86
C PRO A 171 2.69 31.41 -9.97
N ALA A 172 3.74 32.22 -9.89
CA ALA A 172 4.89 32.12 -10.79
C ALA A 172 5.51 30.70 -10.73
N PRO A 173 5.95 30.12 -11.86
CA PRO A 173 6.46 28.75 -11.89
C PRO A 173 7.64 28.53 -10.93
N HIS A 174 7.41 27.71 -9.91
CA HIS A 174 8.43 27.26 -8.97
C HIS A 174 8.01 25.90 -8.39
N TRP A 175 8.97 25.05 -8.02
CA TRP A 175 8.70 23.67 -7.63
C TRP A 175 8.04 23.53 -6.24
N ASP A 176 8.23 24.53 -5.37
CA ASP A 176 7.56 24.60 -4.07
C ASP A 176 6.04 24.70 -4.18
N ASN A 177 5.51 25.20 -5.30
CA ASN A 177 4.07 25.34 -5.51
C ASN A 177 3.34 23.99 -5.49
N TYR A 178 4.00 22.89 -5.89
CA TYR A 178 3.42 21.55 -5.77
C TYR A 178 3.23 21.14 -4.31
N VAL A 179 4.18 21.49 -3.45
CA VAL A 179 4.12 21.23 -2.00
C VAL A 179 3.13 22.18 -1.33
N LYS A 180 3.14 23.47 -1.69
CA LYS A 180 2.17 24.47 -1.22
C LYS A 180 0.74 24.06 -1.57
N GLY A 181 0.48 23.63 -2.80
CA GLY A 181 -0.83 23.12 -3.23
C GLY A 181 -1.33 22.00 -2.32
N ALA A 182 -0.49 20.98 -2.08
CA ALA A 182 -0.81 19.88 -1.17
C ALA A 182 -1.11 20.36 0.26
N VAL A 183 -0.27 21.25 0.80
CA VAL A 183 -0.39 21.74 2.18
C VAL A 183 -1.60 22.64 2.37
N TYR A 184 -1.85 23.55 1.43
CA TYR A 184 -2.97 24.49 1.48
C TYR A 184 -4.31 23.79 1.28
N PHE A 185 -4.40 22.85 0.33
CA PHE A 185 -5.61 22.07 0.14
C PHE A 185 -5.94 21.23 1.38
N ALA A 186 -4.95 20.51 1.92
CA ALA A 186 -5.13 19.73 3.14
C ALA A 186 -5.50 20.61 4.35
N HIS A 187 -4.93 21.80 4.45
CA HIS A 187 -5.32 22.77 5.48
C HIS A 187 -6.79 23.17 5.34
N MET A 188 -7.23 23.49 4.13
CA MET A 188 -8.62 23.85 3.85
C MET A 188 -9.59 22.72 4.18
N LYS A 189 -9.21 21.47 3.90
CA LYS A 189 -10.03 20.29 4.16
C LYS A 189 -10.10 19.90 5.64
N PHE A 190 -8.95 19.88 6.34
CA PHE A 190 -8.86 19.33 7.70
C PHE A 190 -8.75 20.39 8.81
N GLY A 191 -8.58 21.66 8.45
CA GLY A 191 -8.56 22.80 9.36
C GLY A 191 -7.58 22.61 10.53
N LYS A 192 -8.11 22.64 11.75
CA LYS A 192 -7.34 22.56 13.01
C LYS A 192 -6.59 21.23 13.22
N GLN A 193 -6.85 20.19 12.43
CA GLN A 193 -6.10 18.93 12.49
C GLN A 193 -4.67 19.08 11.92
N THR A 194 -4.44 20.03 11.00
CA THR A 194 -3.11 20.31 10.41
C THR A 194 -2.24 21.17 11.32
N ARG A 195 -1.93 20.70 12.54
CA ARG A 195 -1.21 21.47 13.57
C ARG A 195 0.28 21.66 13.25
N PHE A 196 0.91 20.64 12.70
CA PHE A 196 2.35 20.58 12.45
C PHE A 196 2.67 20.74 10.97
N GLY A 197 3.82 21.34 10.68
CA GLY A 197 4.46 21.23 9.39
C GLY A 197 5.56 20.17 9.43
N PHE A 198 6.39 20.11 8.39
CA PHE A 198 7.42 19.08 8.25
C PHE A 198 8.65 19.61 7.51
N ASP A 199 9.80 19.07 7.89
CA ASP A 199 11.06 19.25 7.18
C ASP A 199 11.22 18.07 6.22
N PHE A 200 11.59 18.33 4.97
CA PHE A 200 11.83 17.26 4.02
C PHE A 200 13.02 17.54 3.10
N ALA A 201 13.59 16.46 2.58
CA ALA A 201 14.48 16.46 1.42
C ALA A 201 13.96 15.45 0.40
N VAL A 202 14.11 15.75 -0.89
CA VAL A 202 13.75 14.84 -1.98
C VAL A 202 14.92 14.55 -2.92
N ASP A 203 14.94 13.31 -3.40
CA ASP A 203 15.74 12.88 -4.54
C ASP A 203 14.83 12.21 -5.59
N SER A 204 14.98 12.56 -6.86
CA SER A 204 14.16 12.00 -7.93
C SER A 204 14.99 11.62 -9.15
N ASN A 205 14.75 10.43 -9.68
CA ASN A 205 15.25 9.99 -10.99
C ASN A 205 14.12 9.93 -12.04
N ILE A 206 12.98 10.56 -11.75
CA ILE A 206 11.88 10.78 -12.69
C ILE A 206 12.22 12.02 -13.51
N PRO A 207 12.36 11.93 -14.85
CA PRO A 207 12.67 13.08 -15.69
C PRO A 207 11.59 14.16 -15.59
N PRO A 208 11.94 15.42 -15.26
CA PRO A 208 10.97 16.50 -15.21
C PRO A 208 10.43 16.81 -16.60
N GLY A 209 9.14 17.12 -16.70
CA GLY A 209 8.51 17.58 -17.95
C GLY A 209 8.35 16.54 -19.05
N GLY A 210 8.62 15.25 -18.77
CA GLY A 210 8.47 14.16 -19.74
C GLY A 210 7.07 13.54 -19.83
N GLY A 211 6.09 13.96 -19.03
CA GLY A 211 4.80 13.27 -18.96
C GLY A 211 4.82 11.95 -18.16
N ALA A 212 5.84 11.76 -17.31
CA ALA A 212 5.93 10.64 -16.36
C ALA A 212 5.56 11.06 -14.91
N SER A 213 4.91 12.21 -14.77
CA SER A 213 4.24 12.69 -13.54
C SER A 213 5.17 12.94 -12.34
N SER A 214 6.36 13.50 -12.58
CA SER A 214 7.28 13.91 -11.50
C SER A 214 6.65 14.95 -10.55
N SER A 215 5.79 15.83 -11.07
CA SER A 215 5.06 16.82 -10.27
C SER A 215 4.03 16.18 -9.36
N SER A 216 3.18 15.32 -9.91
CA SER A 216 2.14 14.61 -9.15
C SER A 216 2.75 13.70 -8.07
N ALA A 217 3.92 13.09 -8.33
CA ALA A 217 4.66 12.34 -7.30
C ALA A 217 5.04 13.22 -6.11
N LEU A 218 5.52 14.45 -6.34
CA LEU A 218 5.84 15.39 -5.28
C LEU A 218 4.59 15.86 -4.52
N VAL A 219 3.48 16.12 -5.21
CA VAL A 219 2.20 16.50 -4.58
C VAL A 219 1.70 15.38 -3.67
N VAL A 220 1.71 14.12 -4.14
CA VAL A 220 1.31 12.95 -3.36
C VAL A 220 2.20 12.76 -2.15
N LEU A 221 3.54 12.85 -2.30
CA LEU A 221 4.48 12.72 -1.20
C LEU A 221 4.26 13.82 -0.13
N ALA A 222 4.08 15.07 -0.54
CA ALA A 222 3.81 16.18 0.37
C ALA A 222 2.46 16.01 1.10
N GLY A 223 1.42 15.55 0.38
CA GLY A 223 0.12 15.25 0.96
C GLY A 223 0.16 14.12 1.99
N ALA A 224 0.92 13.05 1.70
CA ALA A 224 1.16 11.95 2.62
C ALA A 224 1.92 12.41 3.86
N ALA A 225 3.09 13.07 3.68
CA ALA A 225 3.92 13.57 4.77
C ALA A 225 3.15 14.49 5.73
N LEU A 226 2.38 15.44 5.19
CA LEU A 226 1.57 16.35 6.02
C LEU A 226 0.54 15.60 6.86
N ARG A 227 -0.13 14.59 6.29
CA ARG A 227 -1.11 13.80 7.03
C ARG A 227 -0.47 12.91 8.07
N GLU A 228 0.66 12.28 7.76
CA GLU A 228 1.41 11.43 8.68
C GLU A 228 1.91 12.22 9.90
N VAL A 229 2.53 13.40 9.71
CA VAL A 229 2.98 14.24 10.85
C VAL A 229 1.85 14.81 11.70
N ASN A 230 0.61 14.77 11.20
CA ASN A 230 -0.59 15.23 11.91
C ASN A 230 -1.52 14.08 12.32
N HIS A 231 -1.11 12.81 12.13
CA HIS A 231 -1.91 11.62 12.40
C HIS A 231 -3.30 11.62 11.74
N ILE A 232 -3.40 12.21 10.54
CA ILE A 232 -4.64 12.25 9.75
C ILE A 232 -4.73 10.96 8.93
N LYS A 233 -5.67 10.09 9.33
CA LYS A 233 -5.97 8.86 8.60
C LYS A 233 -6.54 9.18 7.21
N HIS A 234 -6.17 8.38 6.23
CA HIS A 234 -6.64 8.49 4.85
C HIS A 234 -6.48 7.15 4.13
N THR A 235 -7.31 6.89 3.12
CA THR A 235 -7.06 5.81 2.16
C THR A 235 -6.14 6.29 1.04
N PRO A 236 -5.45 5.37 0.33
CA PRO A 236 -4.67 5.72 -0.86
C PRO A 236 -5.50 6.44 -1.94
N GLU A 237 -6.76 6.05 -2.13
CA GLU A 237 -7.72 6.67 -3.06
C GLU A 237 -8.06 8.11 -2.65
N GLU A 238 -8.31 8.35 -1.36
CA GLU A 238 -8.56 9.69 -0.83
C GLU A 238 -7.33 10.59 -1.00
N LEU A 239 -6.13 10.07 -0.73
CA LEU A 239 -4.89 10.80 -0.98
C LEU A 239 -4.72 11.14 -2.45
N ALA A 240 -4.95 10.20 -3.36
CA ALA A 240 -4.85 10.44 -4.79
C ALA A 240 -5.78 11.55 -5.26
N ARG A 241 -7.06 11.50 -4.87
CA ARG A 241 -8.07 12.48 -5.28
C ARG A 241 -7.79 13.87 -4.70
N ASP A 242 -7.41 13.94 -3.43
CA ASP A 242 -7.03 15.19 -2.79
C ASP A 242 -5.78 15.79 -3.44
N SER A 243 -4.79 14.96 -3.77
CA SER A 243 -3.56 15.40 -4.44
C SER A 243 -3.85 15.94 -5.85
N ALA A 244 -4.75 15.27 -6.60
CA ALA A 244 -5.16 15.75 -7.92
C ALA A 244 -5.78 17.16 -7.87
N LYS A 245 -6.65 17.41 -6.88
CA LYS A 245 -7.26 18.73 -6.66
C LYS A 245 -6.24 19.75 -6.14
N ALA A 246 -5.30 19.32 -5.30
CA ALA A 246 -4.25 20.15 -4.77
C ALA A 246 -3.27 20.64 -5.86
N GLU A 247 -2.96 19.81 -6.85
CA GLU A 247 -2.07 20.17 -7.97
C GLU A 247 -2.65 21.32 -8.80
N TRP A 248 -3.97 21.55 -8.78
CA TRP A 248 -4.59 22.70 -9.44
C TRP A 248 -4.07 24.06 -8.95
N TYR A 249 -3.44 24.13 -7.78
CA TYR A 249 -2.75 25.33 -7.31
C TYR A 249 -1.70 25.85 -8.31
N VAL A 250 -1.06 25.00 -9.10
CA VAL A 250 -0.02 25.41 -10.07
C VAL A 250 -0.58 25.93 -11.39
N GLY A 251 -1.91 25.94 -11.55
CA GLY A 251 -2.61 26.44 -12.73
C GLY A 251 -3.05 25.38 -13.75
N THR A 252 -2.55 24.14 -13.65
CA THR A 252 -3.01 23.03 -14.50
C THR A 252 -4.34 22.47 -13.98
N ARG A 253 -5.29 22.14 -14.87
CA ARG A 253 -6.61 21.59 -14.52
C ARG A 253 -6.75 20.13 -14.99
N GLY A 254 -5.71 19.33 -14.77
CA GLY A 254 -5.66 17.92 -15.13
C GLY A 254 -6.59 17.02 -14.29
N GLY A 255 -6.74 15.76 -14.70
CA GLY A 255 -7.50 14.75 -13.95
C GLY A 255 -6.68 14.07 -12.85
N ALA A 256 -7.19 12.95 -12.36
CA ALA A 256 -6.63 12.23 -11.21
C ALA A 256 -5.78 11.00 -11.60
N MET A 257 -5.60 10.74 -12.90
CA MET A 257 -4.94 9.55 -13.43
C MET A 257 -3.59 9.25 -12.78
N ASP A 258 -2.74 10.28 -12.73
CA ASP A 258 -1.36 10.18 -12.25
C ASP A 258 -1.32 9.85 -10.77
N HIS A 259 -2.03 10.65 -9.97
CA HIS A 259 -2.17 10.51 -8.53
C HIS A 259 -2.72 9.14 -8.13
N ILE A 260 -3.78 8.68 -8.81
CA ILE A 260 -4.42 7.39 -8.52
C ILE A 260 -3.43 6.25 -8.72
N THR A 261 -2.70 6.24 -9.84
CA THR A 261 -1.72 5.16 -10.06
C THR A 261 -0.50 5.28 -9.16
N ILE A 262 -0.02 6.49 -8.88
CA ILE A 262 1.07 6.69 -7.91
C ILE A 262 0.68 6.09 -6.57
N CYS A 263 -0.56 6.31 -6.09
CA CYS A 263 -1.02 5.74 -4.83
C CYS A 263 -1.34 4.24 -4.89
N LEU A 264 -1.88 3.73 -6.01
CA LEU A 264 -2.50 2.39 -6.07
C LEU A 264 -1.72 1.33 -6.85
N ALA A 265 -0.62 1.70 -7.51
CA ALA A 265 0.19 0.75 -8.28
C ALA A 265 0.68 -0.42 -7.42
N ARG A 266 0.83 -1.58 -8.06
CA ARG A 266 1.34 -2.81 -7.45
C ARG A 266 2.27 -3.52 -8.41
N THR A 267 3.28 -4.17 -7.85
CA THR A 267 4.23 -5.01 -8.61
C THR A 267 3.50 -5.97 -9.55
N SER A 268 3.97 -6.04 -10.80
CA SER A 268 3.44 -6.90 -11.87
C SER A 268 1.97 -6.66 -12.24
N ARG A 269 1.38 -5.52 -11.86
CA ARG A 269 0.00 -5.17 -12.18
C ARG A 269 -0.13 -3.74 -12.70
N ALA A 270 -1.03 -3.57 -13.65
CA ALA A 270 -1.55 -2.26 -14.05
C ALA A 270 -2.79 -1.89 -13.21
N VAL A 271 -3.05 -0.59 -13.09
CA VAL A 271 -4.26 0.00 -12.52
C VAL A 271 -5.13 0.48 -13.68
N ARG A 272 -6.31 -0.12 -13.78
CA ARG A 272 -7.42 0.37 -14.62
C ARG A 272 -8.27 1.33 -13.80
N ILE A 273 -8.37 2.57 -14.24
CA ILE A 273 -9.04 3.66 -13.50
C ILE A 273 -10.31 4.02 -14.26
N SER A 274 -11.48 3.77 -13.68
CA SER A 274 -12.78 4.20 -14.22
C SER A 274 -13.18 5.55 -13.63
N TYR A 275 -13.40 6.53 -14.51
CA TYR A 275 -13.78 7.89 -14.11
C TYR A 275 -15.31 8.07 -13.99
N TRP A 276 -16.08 7.12 -14.52
CA TRP A 276 -17.55 7.13 -14.43
C TRP A 276 -18.09 6.67 -13.07
N ARG A 277 -17.46 5.63 -12.49
CA ARG A 277 -17.86 5.07 -11.18
C ARG A 277 -16.86 5.36 -10.08
N ASP A 278 -15.81 6.10 -10.38
CA ASP A 278 -14.74 6.37 -9.43
C ASP A 278 -14.09 5.09 -8.86
N GLN A 279 -14.06 4.04 -9.68
CA GLN A 279 -13.59 2.70 -9.33
C GLN A 279 -12.22 2.40 -9.94
N THR A 280 -11.40 1.65 -9.21
CA THR A 280 -10.11 1.14 -9.69
C THR A 280 -10.11 -0.37 -9.69
N ARG A 281 -9.45 -0.96 -10.68
CA ARG A 281 -9.26 -2.41 -10.79
C ARG A 281 -7.81 -2.69 -11.13
N ARG A 282 -7.21 -3.71 -10.50
CA ARG A 282 -5.88 -4.20 -10.87
C ARG A 282 -5.98 -5.19 -12.03
N VAL A 283 -5.11 -5.06 -13.01
CA VAL A 283 -5.01 -5.92 -14.19
C VAL A 283 -3.61 -6.52 -14.21
N SER A 284 -3.50 -7.84 -14.33
CA SER A 284 -2.20 -8.52 -14.35
C SER A 284 -1.42 -8.13 -15.60
N MET A 285 -0.11 -7.91 -15.43
CA MET A 285 0.81 -7.63 -16.53
C MET A 285 1.85 -8.76 -16.58
N PRO A 286 2.28 -9.24 -17.76
CA PRO A 286 3.32 -10.26 -17.89
C PRO A 286 4.69 -9.65 -17.51
N GLY A 287 4.93 -9.49 -16.22
CA GLY A 287 6.13 -8.86 -15.67
C GLY A 287 7.26 -9.86 -15.53
N GLN A 288 8.11 -9.95 -16.57
CA GLN A 288 9.51 -10.45 -16.54
C GLN A 288 10.10 -10.55 -17.96
N TYR A 289 9.30 -10.80 -18.99
CA TYR A 289 9.78 -10.96 -20.37
C TYR A 289 9.68 -9.69 -21.23
N PHE A 290 8.83 -8.76 -20.82
CA PHE A 290 8.50 -7.55 -21.57
C PHE A 290 8.94 -6.29 -20.83
N GLN A 291 9.33 -5.29 -21.62
CA GLN A 291 9.84 -4.02 -21.15
C GLN A 291 9.08 -2.88 -21.81
N TRP A 292 8.77 -1.88 -20.99
CA TRP A 292 8.15 -0.63 -21.41
C TRP A 292 9.22 0.43 -21.45
N ILE A 293 9.51 0.96 -22.63
CA ILE A 293 10.56 1.96 -22.81
C ILE A 293 9.94 3.26 -23.25
N THR A 294 10.23 4.36 -22.57
CA THR A 294 9.86 5.69 -23.03
C THR A 294 11.07 6.40 -23.63
N PHE A 295 10.88 7.01 -24.80
CA PHE A 295 11.85 7.86 -25.46
C PHE A 295 11.32 9.30 -25.49
N PHE A 296 12.05 10.22 -24.88
CA PHE A 296 11.67 11.63 -24.81
C PHE A 296 12.08 12.33 -26.10
N SER A 297 11.11 12.92 -26.77
CA SER A 297 11.30 13.75 -27.96
C SER A 297 11.85 15.12 -27.54
N LYS A 298 10.97 16.10 -27.31
CA LYS A 298 11.27 17.42 -26.76
C LYS A 298 10.20 17.82 -25.75
N ALA A 299 10.48 18.83 -24.94
CA ALA A 299 9.45 19.41 -24.11
C ALA A 299 8.36 20.01 -25.01
N ALA A 300 7.09 19.84 -24.63
CA ALA A 300 6.01 20.57 -25.28
C ALA A 300 6.30 22.07 -25.18
N ASP A 301 6.15 22.78 -26.30
CA ASP A 301 6.33 24.22 -26.31
C ASP A 301 5.29 24.83 -25.35
N LYS A 302 5.78 25.58 -24.36
CA LYS A 302 4.92 26.28 -23.38
C LYS A 302 4.54 27.68 -23.87
N GLY A 303 4.82 27.99 -25.13
CA GLY A 303 4.36 29.19 -25.81
C GLY A 303 2.85 29.34 -25.69
N ARG A 304 2.40 30.61 -25.64
CA ARG A 304 0.99 30.98 -25.47
C ARG A 304 0.08 30.26 -26.48
N GLU A 305 0.54 30.11 -27.71
CA GLU A 305 -0.21 29.48 -28.81
C GLU A 305 -0.47 27.99 -28.55
N VAL A 306 0.56 27.21 -28.21
CA VAL A 306 0.44 25.78 -27.89
C VAL A 306 -0.37 25.55 -26.61
N MET A 307 -0.23 26.43 -25.62
CA MET A 307 -1.07 26.39 -24.42
C MET A 307 -2.56 26.62 -24.73
N ILE A 308 -2.88 27.51 -25.67
CA ILE A 308 -4.26 27.70 -26.13
C ILE A 308 -4.76 26.44 -26.85
N GLU A 309 -3.92 25.80 -27.68
CA GLU A 309 -4.28 24.56 -28.36
C GLU A 309 -4.56 23.42 -27.38
N TYR A 310 -3.72 23.22 -26.37
CA TYR A 310 -3.94 22.22 -25.33
C TYR A 310 -5.27 22.47 -24.59
N ASN A 311 -5.49 23.73 -24.19
CA ASN A 311 -6.71 24.14 -23.49
C ASN A 311 -7.97 24.00 -24.35
N GLU A 312 -7.86 24.17 -25.68
CA GLU A 312 -8.95 23.92 -26.62
C GLU A 312 -9.46 22.48 -26.52
N ARG A 313 -8.54 21.49 -26.55
CA ARG A 313 -8.91 20.07 -26.44
C ARG A 313 -9.65 19.79 -25.13
N ALA A 314 -9.13 20.33 -24.02
CA ALA A 314 -9.76 20.19 -22.71
C ALA A 314 -11.14 20.85 -22.65
N ALA A 315 -11.28 22.10 -23.14
CA ALA A 315 -12.54 22.83 -23.16
C ALA A 315 -13.61 22.11 -23.99
N VAL A 316 -13.24 21.65 -25.20
CA VAL A 316 -14.17 20.92 -26.06
C VAL A 316 -14.64 19.63 -25.40
N SER A 317 -13.70 18.86 -24.87
CA SER A 317 -13.97 17.52 -24.32
C SER A 317 -14.75 17.57 -23.01
N ARG A 318 -14.45 18.55 -22.15
CA ARG A 318 -15.01 18.68 -20.80
C ARG A 318 -16.31 19.47 -20.75
N LEU A 319 -16.48 20.48 -21.61
CA LEU A 319 -17.59 21.43 -21.52
C LEU A 319 -18.50 21.39 -22.75
N LEU A 320 -17.93 21.54 -23.94
CA LEU A 320 -18.73 21.78 -25.15
C LEU A 320 -19.48 20.53 -25.61
N ILE A 321 -18.80 19.38 -25.73
CA ILE A 321 -19.45 18.12 -26.13
C ILE A 321 -20.59 17.76 -25.16
N PRO A 322 -20.37 17.75 -23.81
CA PRO A 322 -21.46 17.55 -22.86
C PRO A 322 -22.61 18.54 -23.01
N ALA A 323 -22.34 19.82 -23.28
CA ALA A 323 -23.38 20.83 -23.45
C ALA A 323 -24.27 20.54 -24.66
N VAL A 324 -23.67 20.17 -25.80
CA VAL A 324 -24.41 19.80 -27.03
C VAL A 324 -25.27 18.56 -26.80
N ILE A 325 -24.70 17.51 -26.20
CA ILE A 325 -25.43 16.27 -25.88
C ILE A 325 -26.59 16.56 -24.92
N ASN A 326 -26.35 17.38 -23.89
CA ASN A 326 -27.41 17.80 -22.96
C ASN A 326 -28.49 18.66 -23.65
N GLY A 327 -28.12 19.47 -24.65
CA GLY A 327 -29.04 20.24 -25.48
C GLY A 327 -30.03 19.35 -26.23
N TRP A 328 -29.66 18.12 -26.58
CA TRP A 328 -30.60 17.16 -27.19
C TRP A 328 -31.79 16.84 -26.29
N LYS A 329 -31.69 16.97 -24.96
CA LYS A 329 -32.83 16.77 -24.03
C LYS A 329 -34.04 17.61 -24.41
N THR A 330 -33.80 18.84 -24.87
CA THR A 330 -34.85 19.80 -25.21
C THR A 330 -35.07 19.88 -26.71
N GLN A 331 -34.00 19.84 -27.50
CA GLN A 331 -34.06 20.05 -28.95
C GLN A 331 -34.42 18.76 -29.71
N GLN A 332 -33.97 17.60 -29.22
CA GLN A 332 -34.10 16.30 -29.90
C GLN A 332 -34.31 15.15 -28.89
N PRO A 333 -35.46 15.09 -28.19
CA PRO A 333 -35.66 14.18 -27.06
C PRO A 333 -35.49 12.70 -27.40
N ASP A 334 -35.91 12.27 -28.60
CA ASP A 334 -35.75 10.88 -29.05
C ASP A 334 -34.27 10.51 -29.20
N ARG A 335 -33.46 11.42 -29.75
CA ARG A 335 -32.01 11.26 -29.87
C ARG A 335 -31.35 11.18 -28.49
N TYR A 336 -31.74 12.06 -27.57
CA TYR A 336 -31.24 12.01 -26.21
C TYR A 336 -31.64 10.71 -25.48
N GLY A 337 -32.87 10.23 -25.70
CA GLY A 337 -33.34 8.94 -25.17
C GLY A 337 -32.50 7.77 -25.70
N ALA A 338 -32.20 7.74 -27.00
CA ALA A 338 -31.30 6.75 -27.59
C ALA A 338 -29.89 6.84 -27.00
N TRP A 339 -29.35 8.06 -26.85
CA TRP A 339 -28.05 8.31 -26.23
C TRP A 339 -27.98 7.78 -24.80
N SER A 340 -28.94 8.16 -23.94
CA SER A 340 -29.00 7.72 -22.54
C SER A 340 -29.04 6.20 -22.45
N LYS A 341 -29.90 5.56 -23.27
CA LYS A 341 -30.03 4.10 -23.30
C LYS A 341 -28.73 3.42 -23.73
N ALA A 342 -28.06 3.92 -24.77
CA ALA A 342 -26.80 3.35 -25.25
C ALA A 342 -25.68 3.49 -24.21
N VAL A 343 -25.55 4.67 -23.59
CA VAL A 343 -24.58 4.93 -22.51
C VAL A 343 -24.85 4.07 -21.28
N GLU A 344 -26.11 3.95 -20.84
CA GLU A 344 -26.50 3.11 -19.71
C GLU A 344 -26.24 1.62 -20.00
N SER A 345 -26.54 1.16 -21.22
CA SER A 345 -26.26 -0.21 -21.68
C SER A 345 -24.76 -0.51 -21.66
N PHE A 346 -23.92 0.42 -22.14
CA PHE A 346 -22.47 0.29 -22.06
C PHE A 346 -21.97 0.29 -20.60
N ALA A 347 -22.48 1.20 -19.76
CA ALA A 347 -22.14 1.24 -18.34
C ALA A 347 -22.54 -0.05 -17.60
N ALA A 348 -23.59 -0.74 -18.06
CA ALA A 348 -24.00 -2.05 -17.56
C ALA A 348 -23.14 -3.21 -18.08
N GLY A 349 -22.20 -2.96 -19.00
CA GLY A 349 -21.24 -3.94 -19.51
C GLY A 349 -21.44 -4.38 -20.96
N SER A 350 -22.41 -3.81 -21.68
CA SER A 350 -22.66 -4.17 -23.09
C SER A 350 -21.67 -3.49 -24.04
N VAL A 351 -20.66 -4.23 -24.52
CA VAL A 351 -19.68 -3.71 -25.49
C VAL A 351 -20.33 -3.37 -26.84
N ALA A 352 -21.39 -4.09 -27.23
CA ALA A 352 -22.14 -3.83 -28.46
C ALA A 352 -22.77 -2.42 -28.49
N ALA A 353 -23.08 -1.84 -27.33
CA ALA A 353 -23.62 -0.48 -27.23
C ALA A 353 -22.63 0.59 -27.73
N LEU A 354 -21.34 0.28 -27.87
CA LEU A 354 -20.36 1.20 -28.42
C LEU A 354 -20.63 1.52 -29.90
N GLU A 355 -21.26 0.64 -30.66
CA GLU A 355 -21.66 0.91 -32.06
C GLU A 355 -22.82 1.92 -32.10
N GLU A 356 -23.79 1.77 -31.21
CA GLU A 356 -24.91 2.72 -31.05
C GLU A 356 -24.40 4.11 -30.63
N ILE A 357 -23.47 4.16 -29.67
CA ILE A 357 -22.83 5.41 -29.24
C ILE A 357 -22.07 6.07 -30.39
N GLU A 358 -21.35 5.30 -31.21
CA GLU A 358 -20.64 5.84 -32.38
C GLU A 358 -21.60 6.46 -33.39
N ALA A 359 -22.69 5.76 -33.72
CA ALA A 359 -23.71 6.28 -34.63
C ALA A 359 -24.30 7.61 -34.14
N LEU A 360 -24.49 7.75 -32.82
CA LEU A 360 -24.95 8.99 -32.21
C LEU A 360 -23.87 10.08 -32.14
N ILE A 361 -22.58 9.71 -31.98
CA ILE A 361 -21.46 10.67 -32.08
C ILE A 361 -21.37 11.25 -33.50
N MET A 362 -21.68 10.47 -34.53
CA MET A 362 -21.69 10.96 -35.92
C MET A 362 -22.71 12.09 -36.15
N GLU A 363 -23.75 12.15 -35.31
CA GLU A 363 -24.78 13.20 -35.32
C GLU A 363 -24.37 14.49 -34.59
N LEU A 364 -23.22 14.50 -33.90
CA LEU A 364 -22.62 15.74 -33.37
C LEU A 364 -22.14 16.63 -34.51
N PRO A 365 -22.13 17.96 -34.33
CA PRO A 365 -21.55 18.87 -35.31
C PRO A 365 -20.06 18.56 -35.50
N GLU A 366 -19.56 18.78 -36.72
CA GLU A 366 -18.14 18.57 -37.03
C GLU A 366 -17.26 19.55 -36.25
N THR A 367 -17.65 20.83 -36.29
CA THR A 367 -17.01 21.93 -35.56
C THR A 367 -18.03 22.84 -34.89
N LEU A 368 -17.62 23.58 -33.86
CA LEU A 368 -18.42 24.65 -33.23
C LEU A 368 -17.57 25.91 -33.00
N VAL A 369 -18.22 27.05 -32.83
CA VAL A 369 -17.57 28.31 -32.41
C VAL A 369 -18.10 28.73 -31.04
N LEU A 370 -17.30 29.40 -30.21
CA LEU A 370 -17.70 29.77 -28.85
C LEU A 370 -18.80 30.84 -28.83
N SER A 371 -18.89 31.70 -29.84
CA SER A 371 -20.00 32.65 -29.98
C SER A 371 -21.36 31.96 -30.18
N ALA A 372 -21.40 30.80 -30.82
CA ALA A 372 -22.62 29.98 -30.89
C ALA A 372 -22.93 29.33 -29.53
N ILE A 373 -21.90 28.89 -28.79
CA ILE A 373 -22.07 28.36 -27.43
C ILE A 373 -22.59 29.44 -26.47
N GLU A 374 -22.16 30.68 -26.60
CA GLU A 374 -22.68 31.81 -25.82
C GLU A 374 -24.17 32.04 -26.04
N GLN A 375 -24.61 31.93 -27.29
CA GLN A 375 -26.02 32.09 -27.66
C GLN A 375 -26.87 30.91 -27.19
N ASP A 376 -26.42 29.68 -27.45
CA ASP A 376 -27.22 28.47 -27.27
C ASP A 376 -27.09 27.88 -25.84
N TYR A 377 -25.94 28.08 -25.19
CA TYR A 377 -25.57 27.51 -23.89
C TYR A 377 -24.81 28.53 -23.00
N PRO A 378 -25.43 29.66 -22.61
CA PRO A 378 -24.76 30.78 -21.95
C PRO A 378 -24.05 30.43 -20.63
N ASN A 379 -24.58 29.45 -19.88
CA ASN A 379 -23.93 28.96 -18.66
C ASN A 379 -22.61 28.22 -18.97
N THR A 380 -22.61 27.37 -20.01
CA THR A 380 -21.41 26.67 -20.49
C THR A 380 -20.37 27.65 -21.00
N PHE A 381 -20.80 28.69 -21.73
CA PHE A 381 -19.88 29.75 -22.16
C PHE A 381 -19.26 30.48 -20.98
N SER A 382 -20.06 30.84 -19.97
CA SER A 382 -19.57 31.51 -18.75
C SER A 382 -18.55 30.64 -17.99
N GLU A 383 -18.75 29.32 -17.96
CA GLU A 383 -17.78 28.39 -17.40
C GLU A 383 -16.50 28.31 -18.26
N CYS A 384 -16.64 28.28 -19.58
CA CYS A 384 -15.50 28.26 -20.51
C CYS A 384 -14.67 29.54 -20.40
N GLU A 385 -15.31 30.71 -20.31
CA GLU A 385 -14.63 32.01 -20.11
C GLU A 385 -13.85 32.04 -18.80
N ARG A 386 -14.42 31.47 -17.73
CA ARG A 386 -13.77 31.37 -16.42
C ARG A 386 -12.60 30.39 -16.43
N ALA A 387 -12.77 29.22 -17.04
CA ALA A 387 -11.79 28.14 -17.01
C ALA A 387 -10.68 28.31 -18.06
N PHE A 388 -10.99 28.91 -19.21
CA PHE A 388 -10.11 29.04 -20.37
C PHE A 388 -10.13 30.46 -20.97
N PRO A 389 -9.81 31.51 -20.18
CA PRO A 389 -9.98 32.91 -20.62
C PRO A 389 -9.15 33.26 -21.85
N ALA A 390 -7.95 32.70 -22.01
CA ALA A 390 -7.12 32.92 -23.19
C ALA A 390 -7.73 32.32 -24.46
N LEU A 391 -8.32 31.12 -24.36
CA LEU A 391 -9.01 30.46 -25.46
C LEU A 391 -10.22 31.30 -25.91
N VAL A 392 -11.05 31.74 -24.95
CA VAL A 392 -12.23 32.57 -25.26
C VAL A 392 -11.82 33.90 -25.88
N LYS A 393 -10.78 34.55 -25.35
CA LYS A 393 -10.32 35.85 -25.85
C LYS A 393 -9.77 35.76 -27.28
N GLU A 394 -9.03 34.70 -27.61
CA GLU A 394 -8.23 34.63 -28.84
C GLU A 394 -8.84 33.75 -29.92
N ARG A 395 -9.70 32.79 -29.56
CA ARG A 395 -10.32 31.83 -30.48
C ARG A 395 -11.85 31.80 -30.43
N ARG A 396 -12.51 32.87 -29.95
CA ARG A 396 -13.99 32.94 -29.80
C ARG A 396 -14.76 32.48 -31.03
N ASP A 397 -14.34 32.96 -32.20
CA ASP A 397 -15.04 32.78 -33.46
C ASP A 397 -14.32 31.80 -34.41
N LEU A 398 -13.32 31.08 -33.91
CA LEU A 398 -12.61 30.06 -34.67
C LEU A 398 -13.31 28.69 -34.53
N PRO A 399 -13.34 27.88 -35.61
CA PRO A 399 -13.97 26.56 -35.58
C PRO A 399 -13.16 25.60 -34.69
N LEU A 400 -13.78 25.12 -33.63
CA LEU A 400 -13.25 24.13 -32.70
C LEU A 400 -13.72 22.73 -33.12
N GLN A 401 -12.81 21.78 -33.21
CA GLN A 401 -13.08 20.40 -33.63
C GLN A 401 -13.89 19.65 -32.57
N VAL A 402 -15.08 19.12 -32.92
CA VAL A 402 -16.00 18.48 -31.96
C VAL A 402 -16.11 16.97 -32.23
N ARG A 403 -16.57 16.60 -33.43
CA ARG A 403 -16.85 15.19 -33.77
C ARG A 403 -15.58 14.33 -33.72
N SER A 404 -14.46 14.81 -34.26
CA SER A 404 -13.18 14.09 -34.23
C SER A 404 -12.69 13.83 -32.80
N ARG A 405 -12.86 14.79 -31.89
CA ARG A 405 -12.52 14.64 -30.46
C ARG A 405 -13.41 13.61 -29.78
N ALA A 406 -14.72 13.63 -30.06
CA ALA A 406 -15.65 12.62 -29.55
C ALA A 406 -15.32 11.20 -30.05
N LEU A 407 -14.97 11.06 -31.32
CA LEU A 407 -14.52 9.79 -31.91
C LEU A 407 -13.22 9.29 -31.30
N HIS A 408 -12.27 10.19 -31.00
CA HIS A 408 -11.06 9.83 -30.25
C HIS A 408 -11.42 9.23 -28.89
N HIS A 409 -12.27 9.89 -28.10
CA HIS A 409 -12.65 9.39 -26.78
C HIS A 409 -13.33 8.02 -26.85
N LEU A 410 -14.27 7.82 -27.78
CA LEU A 410 -14.91 6.51 -27.96
C LEU A 410 -13.92 5.44 -28.41
N GLY A 411 -12.99 5.80 -29.31
CA GLY A 411 -11.92 4.92 -29.76
C GLY A 411 -11.00 4.47 -28.62
N GLU A 412 -10.59 5.40 -27.73
CA GLU A 412 -9.79 5.06 -26.55
C GLU A 412 -10.58 4.17 -25.57
N VAL A 413 -11.88 4.41 -25.40
CA VAL A 413 -12.74 3.53 -24.59
C VAL A 413 -12.74 2.10 -25.15
N ARG A 414 -12.93 1.93 -26.47
CA ARG A 414 -12.86 0.63 -27.13
C ARG A 414 -11.51 -0.05 -26.90
N ARG A 415 -10.41 0.67 -27.18
CA ARG A 415 -9.04 0.17 -27.00
C ARG A 415 -8.76 -0.26 -25.56
N GLY A 416 -9.19 0.51 -24.58
CA GLY A 416 -9.05 0.17 -23.16
C GLY A 416 -9.82 -1.09 -22.75
N VAL A 417 -11.03 -1.29 -23.29
CA VAL A 417 -11.82 -2.52 -23.07
C VAL A 417 -11.10 -3.74 -23.67
N PHE A 418 -10.66 -3.66 -24.93
CA PHE A 418 -9.96 -4.76 -25.60
C PHE A 418 -8.62 -5.09 -24.94
N ALA A 419 -7.81 -4.09 -24.61
CA ALA A 419 -6.54 -4.29 -23.94
C ALA A 419 -6.71 -4.97 -22.57
N THR A 420 -7.71 -4.56 -21.79
CA THR A 420 -8.03 -5.21 -20.51
C THR A 420 -8.44 -6.67 -20.73
N SER A 421 -9.25 -6.96 -21.75
CA SER A 421 -9.66 -8.33 -22.07
C SER A 421 -8.49 -9.22 -22.49
N ILE A 422 -7.54 -8.70 -23.28
CA ILE A 422 -6.33 -9.42 -23.69
C ILE A 422 -5.48 -9.77 -22.47
N LEU A 423 -5.31 -8.80 -21.54
CA LEU A 423 -4.53 -9.02 -20.33
C LEU A 423 -5.23 -9.99 -19.36
N ASP A 424 -6.55 -9.89 -19.22
CA ASP A 424 -7.36 -10.77 -18.37
C ASP A 424 -7.38 -12.22 -18.90
N SER A 425 -7.17 -12.44 -20.21
CA SER A 425 -7.13 -13.78 -20.79
C SER A 425 -5.80 -14.52 -20.60
N ILE A 426 -4.77 -13.85 -20.05
CA ILE A 426 -3.46 -14.48 -19.83
C ILE A 426 -3.50 -15.29 -18.53
N GLU A 427 -3.41 -16.62 -18.64
CA GLU A 427 -3.36 -17.51 -17.47
C GLU A 427 -1.98 -17.49 -16.80
N PRO A 428 -1.91 -17.47 -15.45
CA PRO A 428 -0.66 -17.65 -14.73
C PRO A 428 0.03 -18.98 -15.09
N GLY A 429 1.26 -18.92 -15.59
CA GLY A 429 2.02 -20.11 -16.00
C GLY A 429 1.80 -20.57 -17.44
N SER A 430 1.07 -19.80 -18.25
CA SER A 430 0.97 -19.99 -19.71
C SER A 430 2.34 -19.94 -20.41
N ASP A 431 2.42 -20.56 -21.59
CA ASP A 431 3.67 -20.65 -22.35
C ASP A 431 4.12 -19.28 -22.89
N ALA A 432 5.41 -19.13 -23.20
CA ALA A 432 5.96 -17.87 -23.69
C ALA A 432 5.33 -17.39 -25.01
N ARG A 433 4.76 -18.28 -25.83
CA ARG A 433 4.16 -17.93 -27.12
C ARG A 433 2.79 -17.28 -26.94
N GLU A 434 2.00 -17.72 -25.98
CA GLU A 434 0.73 -17.08 -25.63
C GLU A 434 0.97 -15.64 -25.13
N HIS A 435 1.94 -15.46 -24.24
CA HIS A 435 2.38 -14.15 -23.79
C HIS A 435 2.82 -13.23 -24.95
N ILE A 436 3.66 -13.73 -25.86
CA ILE A 436 4.10 -12.95 -27.03
C ILE A 436 2.92 -12.58 -27.93
N SER A 437 1.98 -13.50 -28.14
CA SER A 437 0.80 -13.27 -28.98
C SER A 437 -0.10 -12.19 -28.37
N ALA A 438 -0.34 -12.24 -27.06
CA ALA A 438 -1.08 -11.21 -26.33
C ALA A 438 -0.37 -9.84 -26.39
N MET A 439 0.95 -9.80 -26.23
CA MET A 439 1.71 -8.53 -26.33
C MET A 439 1.75 -7.96 -27.74
N ARG A 440 1.73 -8.79 -28.79
CA ARG A 440 1.55 -8.32 -30.18
C ARG A 440 0.19 -7.67 -30.39
N LEU A 441 -0.89 -8.26 -29.86
CA LEU A 441 -2.23 -7.66 -29.93
C LEU A 441 -2.29 -6.36 -29.15
N LEU A 442 -1.71 -6.32 -27.94
CA LEU A 442 -1.61 -5.09 -27.15
C LEU A 442 -0.81 -4.01 -27.89
N GLY A 443 0.30 -4.38 -28.52
CA GLY A 443 1.11 -3.48 -29.33
C GLY A 443 0.36 -2.90 -30.54
N ALA A 444 -0.49 -3.70 -31.21
CA ALA A 444 -1.37 -3.20 -32.25
C ALA A 444 -2.35 -2.13 -31.72
N ILE A 445 -2.92 -2.35 -30.53
CA ILE A 445 -3.80 -1.38 -29.86
C ILE A 445 -3.04 -0.08 -29.52
N LEU A 446 -1.77 -0.15 -29.07
CA LEU A 446 -0.95 1.05 -28.85
C LEU A 446 -0.78 1.84 -30.16
N ASN A 447 -0.49 1.15 -31.26
CA ASN A 447 -0.34 1.80 -32.57
C ASN A 447 -1.63 2.50 -33.04
N GLU A 448 -2.79 1.89 -32.79
CA GLU A 448 -4.10 2.49 -33.07
C GLU A 448 -4.39 3.70 -32.17
N SER A 449 -4.00 3.65 -30.89
CA SER A 449 -4.09 4.78 -29.97
C SER A 449 -3.25 5.95 -30.48
N HIS A 450 -2.01 5.70 -30.90
CA HIS A 450 -1.15 6.72 -31.48
C HIS A 450 -1.76 7.36 -32.74
N GLN A 451 -2.29 6.53 -33.65
CA GLN A 451 -2.95 7.02 -34.85
C GLN A 451 -4.14 7.92 -34.49
N SER A 452 -4.93 7.54 -33.50
CA SER A 452 -6.04 8.37 -33.01
C SER A 452 -5.57 9.69 -32.40
N LEU A 453 -4.48 9.69 -31.62
CA LEU A 453 -3.89 10.90 -31.06
C LEU A 453 -3.37 11.85 -32.15
N ARG A 454 -2.84 11.32 -33.25
CA ARG A 454 -2.39 12.10 -34.40
C ARG A 454 -3.55 12.60 -35.25
N ASP A 455 -4.42 11.71 -35.70
CA ASP A 455 -5.38 12.00 -36.76
C ASP A 455 -6.72 12.56 -36.22
N LEU A 456 -7.17 12.10 -35.05
CA LEU A 456 -8.47 12.52 -34.47
C LEU A 456 -8.31 13.55 -33.35
N TYR A 457 -7.30 13.39 -32.50
CA TYR A 457 -7.04 14.32 -31.38
C TYR A 457 -6.03 15.43 -31.71
N ASP A 458 -5.27 15.26 -32.80
CA ASP A 458 -4.36 16.27 -33.35
C ASP A 458 -3.42 16.86 -32.28
N VAL A 459 -2.68 15.98 -31.61
CA VAL A 459 -1.71 16.34 -30.57
C VAL A 459 -0.30 15.79 -30.85
N SER A 460 -0.09 15.14 -31.99
CA SER A 460 1.25 14.71 -32.41
C SER A 460 1.93 15.78 -33.26
N ILE A 461 3.26 15.72 -33.33
CA ILE A 461 4.10 16.68 -34.07
C ILE A 461 5.19 15.93 -34.85
N PRO A 462 5.83 16.56 -35.86
CA PRO A 462 6.83 15.88 -36.70
C PRO A 462 7.95 15.20 -35.91
N GLU A 463 8.41 15.79 -34.81
CA GLU A 463 9.46 15.21 -33.96
C GLU A 463 9.01 13.96 -33.20
N VAL A 464 7.73 13.89 -32.83
CA VAL A 464 7.13 12.69 -32.22
C VAL A 464 6.91 11.62 -33.29
N GLU A 465 6.37 11.99 -34.45
CA GLU A 465 6.15 11.07 -35.57
C GLU A 465 7.46 10.42 -36.03
N ARG A 466 8.54 11.21 -36.15
CA ARG A 466 9.86 10.68 -36.53
C ARG A 466 10.38 9.68 -35.50
N LEU A 467 10.18 9.94 -34.22
CA LEU A 467 10.58 9.04 -33.14
C LEU A 467 9.78 7.74 -33.18
N VAL A 468 8.46 7.83 -33.36
CA VAL A 468 7.56 6.68 -33.49
C VAL A 468 7.92 5.84 -34.71
N GLU A 469 8.23 6.47 -35.84
CA GLU A 469 8.67 5.79 -37.07
C GLU A 469 9.94 4.96 -36.83
N ILE A 470 10.97 5.57 -36.23
CA ILE A 470 12.24 4.87 -35.92
C ILE A 470 11.97 3.69 -35.00
N ILE A 471 11.21 3.90 -33.92
CA ILE A 471 10.89 2.85 -32.94
C ILE A 471 10.12 1.70 -33.59
N ARG A 472 9.07 2.00 -34.36
CA ARG A 472 8.21 0.97 -34.99
C ARG A 472 8.86 0.28 -36.20
N SER A 473 9.97 0.81 -36.71
CA SER A 473 10.76 0.15 -37.76
C SER A 473 11.52 -1.08 -37.25
N ASP A 474 11.68 -1.23 -35.93
CA ASP A 474 12.27 -2.42 -35.33
C ASP A 474 11.24 -3.56 -35.25
N PRO A 475 11.50 -4.73 -35.87
CA PRO A 475 10.55 -5.85 -35.88
C PRO A 475 10.30 -6.48 -34.50
N ASN A 476 11.12 -6.16 -33.50
CA ASN A 476 10.97 -6.63 -32.12
C ASN A 476 10.20 -5.65 -31.24
N VAL A 477 9.76 -4.51 -31.78
CA VAL A 477 8.80 -3.62 -31.13
C VAL A 477 7.38 -4.09 -31.45
N TYR A 478 6.62 -4.39 -30.40
CA TYR A 478 5.23 -4.82 -30.54
C TYR A 478 4.31 -3.64 -30.87
N GLY A 479 4.58 -2.47 -30.31
CA GLY A 479 3.85 -1.24 -30.59
C GLY A 479 4.45 -0.04 -29.87
N ALA A 480 4.12 1.16 -30.36
CA ALA A 480 4.54 2.41 -29.74
C ALA A 480 3.52 3.53 -29.93
N HIS A 481 3.38 4.39 -28.92
CA HIS A 481 2.49 5.55 -28.97
C HIS A 481 3.00 6.73 -28.15
N LEU A 482 2.49 7.91 -28.47
CA LEU A 482 2.66 9.12 -27.67
C LEU A 482 2.07 8.92 -26.27
N MET A 483 2.80 9.35 -25.24
CA MET A 483 2.41 9.30 -23.84
C MET A 483 2.41 10.72 -23.23
N GLY A 484 1.33 11.06 -22.51
CA GLY A 484 1.09 12.36 -21.91
C GLY A 484 0.36 13.33 -22.85
N GLY A 485 0.37 14.62 -22.48
CA GLY A 485 -0.48 15.66 -23.08
C GLY A 485 -0.20 16.08 -24.54
N GLY A 486 0.75 15.44 -25.22
CA GLY A 486 1.12 15.72 -26.61
C GLY A 486 1.92 17.01 -26.85
N PHE A 487 2.01 17.39 -28.12
CA PHE A 487 2.84 18.49 -28.65
C PHE A 487 4.34 18.34 -28.35
N GLY A 488 4.80 17.10 -28.16
CA GLY A 488 6.12 16.73 -27.66
C GLY A 488 5.99 15.59 -26.65
N GLY A 489 6.91 15.51 -25.69
CA GLY A 489 6.86 14.54 -24.60
C GLY A 489 7.47 13.18 -24.96
N ASN A 490 6.95 12.13 -24.34
CA ASN A 490 7.49 10.77 -24.44
C ASN A 490 6.73 9.94 -25.47
N VAL A 491 7.46 9.06 -26.16
CA VAL A 491 6.90 7.94 -26.90
C VAL A 491 7.13 6.68 -26.09
N LEU A 492 6.05 6.00 -25.69
CA LEU A 492 6.08 4.70 -25.02
C LEU A 492 6.15 3.58 -26.05
N ALA A 493 7.09 2.66 -25.89
CA ALA A 493 7.29 1.49 -26.72
C ALA A 493 7.23 0.21 -25.88
N LEU A 494 6.62 -0.83 -26.44
CA LEU A 494 6.55 -2.17 -25.85
C LEU A 494 7.47 -3.13 -26.64
N THR A 495 8.43 -3.75 -25.96
CA THR A 495 9.35 -4.74 -26.54
C THR A 495 9.69 -5.84 -25.51
N SER A 496 10.47 -6.84 -25.91
CA SER A 496 11.02 -7.87 -25.01
C SER A 496 12.29 -7.39 -24.31
N GLU A 497 12.60 -7.92 -23.14
CA GLU A 497 13.81 -7.52 -22.38
C GLU A 497 15.12 -7.68 -23.15
N GLU A 498 15.28 -8.76 -23.91
CA GLU A 498 16.50 -9.04 -24.67
C GLU A 498 16.79 -7.99 -25.77
N HIS A 499 15.77 -7.31 -26.27
CA HIS A 499 15.87 -6.35 -27.38
C HIS A 499 16.00 -4.89 -26.91
N VAL A 500 15.89 -4.62 -25.61
CA VAL A 500 16.04 -3.27 -25.03
C VAL A 500 17.36 -2.60 -25.44
N PRO A 501 18.55 -3.26 -25.38
CA PRO A 501 19.81 -2.61 -25.73
C PRO A 501 19.85 -2.19 -27.20
N ALA A 502 19.45 -3.09 -28.11
CA ALA A 502 19.47 -2.85 -29.55
C ALA A 502 18.52 -1.71 -29.95
N LEU A 503 17.30 -1.70 -29.40
CA LEU A 503 16.34 -0.62 -29.65
C LEU A 503 16.85 0.74 -29.14
N THR A 504 17.49 0.73 -27.96
CA THR A 504 18.04 1.97 -27.38
C THR A 504 19.19 2.52 -28.22
N GLU A 505 20.10 1.66 -28.70
CA GLU A 505 21.20 2.05 -29.57
C GLU A 505 20.70 2.58 -30.92
N ARG A 506 19.69 1.93 -31.50
CA ARG A 506 19.04 2.40 -32.73
C ARG A 506 18.47 3.81 -32.57
N VAL A 507 17.64 4.03 -31.53
CA VAL A 507 17.05 5.36 -31.30
C VAL A 507 18.14 6.39 -30.96
N GLN A 508 19.20 5.99 -30.26
CA GLN A 508 20.37 6.83 -30.02
C GLN A 508 20.99 7.30 -31.35
N ALA A 509 21.30 6.38 -32.26
CA ALA A 509 21.93 6.69 -33.55
C ALA A 509 21.02 7.44 -34.53
N GLU A 510 19.75 7.06 -34.62
CA GLU A 510 18.84 7.58 -35.66
C GLU A 510 18.06 8.83 -35.23
N TYR A 511 17.84 9.03 -33.93
CA TYR A 511 17.08 10.15 -33.40
C TYR A 511 17.94 11.11 -32.57
N TYR A 512 18.68 10.63 -31.56
CA TYR A 512 19.35 11.53 -30.63
C TYR A 512 20.67 12.12 -31.18
N GLU A 513 21.54 11.31 -31.79
CA GLU A 513 22.82 11.77 -32.35
C GLU A 513 22.67 12.86 -33.42
N PRO A 514 21.72 12.77 -34.38
CA PRO A 514 21.50 13.84 -35.35
C PRO A 514 21.09 15.18 -34.73
N HIS A 515 20.55 15.14 -33.50
CA HIS A 515 20.18 16.33 -32.72
C HIS A 515 21.25 16.72 -31.68
N GLY A 516 22.43 16.10 -31.72
CA GLY A 516 23.53 16.37 -30.79
C GLY A 516 23.26 15.95 -29.34
N ARG A 517 22.37 14.98 -29.14
CA ARG A 517 21.94 14.52 -27.81
C ARG A 517 22.40 13.10 -27.50
N HIS A 518 22.57 12.81 -26.22
CA HIS A 518 22.83 11.47 -25.71
C HIS A 518 21.68 11.03 -24.79
N GLY A 519 20.67 10.37 -25.37
CA GLY A 519 19.40 10.07 -24.73
C GLY A 519 19.51 9.34 -23.38
N ILE A 520 20.37 8.32 -23.27
CA ILE A 520 20.58 7.60 -22.00
C ILE A 520 21.17 8.52 -20.93
N ARG A 521 22.27 9.21 -21.22
CA ARG A 521 22.99 10.08 -20.26
C ARG A 521 22.16 11.27 -19.82
N GLU A 522 21.31 11.78 -20.71
CA GLU A 522 20.38 12.89 -20.44
C GLU A 522 19.09 12.44 -19.73
N GLY A 523 18.89 11.13 -19.50
CA GLY A 523 17.64 10.61 -18.91
C GLY A 523 16.43 10.70 -19.84
N SER A 524 16.66 10.87 -21.15
CA SER A 524 15.62 10.89 -22.18
C SER A 524 15.10 9.48 -22.52
N VAL A 525 15.78 8.43 -22.07
CA VAL A 525 15.32 7.04 -22.20
C VAL A 525 15.03 6.46 -20.83
N MET A 526 13.81 5.94 -20.63
CA MET A 526 13.44 5.23 -19.41
C MET A 526 12.94 3.85 -19.72
N ILE A 527 13.54 2.84 -19.09
CA ILE A 527 13.02 1.48 -19.05
C ILE A 527 12.19 1.36 -17.77
N SER A 528 10.99 0.83 -17.89
CA SER A 528 10.05 0.69 -16.79
C SER A 528 9.37 -0.68 -16.78
N THR A 529 9.22 -1.24 -15.58
CA THR A 529 8.35 -2.39 -15.31
C THR A 529 7.29 -2.02 -14.27
N PRO A 530 6.15 -2.73 -14.23
CA PRO A 530 5.12 -2.52 -13.21
C PRO A 530 5.66 -2.80 -11.79
N GLY A 531 5.64 -1.77 -10.95
CA GLY A 531 6.11 -1.77 -9.57
C GLY A 531 5.06 -1.23 -8.58
N ASN A 532 5.43 -1.22 -7.31
CA ASN A 532 4.58 -0.72 -6.22
C ASN A 532 4.38 0.79 -6.29
N GLY A 533 3.22 1.24 -5.81
CA GLY A 533 2.82 2.63 -5.62
C GLY A 533 3.52 3.31 -4.45
N LEU A 534 2.86 4.36 -3.93
CA LEU A 534 3.27 5.11 -2.76
C LEU A 534 3.38 4.14 -1.57
N ALA A 535 4.54 4.15 -0.93
CA ALA A 535 4.74 3.40 0.30
C ALA A 535 5.79 4.08 1.18
N PRO A 536 5.64 4.02 2.52
CA PRO A 536 6.78 4.18 3.40
C PRO A 536 7.77 3.04 3.13
N LEU A 537 9.03 3.39 2.98
CA LEU A 537 10.12 2.43 2.92
C LEU A 537 10.52 2.07 4.35
N SER A 538 9.75 1.16 4.94
CA SER A 538 10.03 0.58 6.25
C SER A 538 10.51 -0.86 6.10
N LEU A 539 11.55 -1.24 6.84
CA LEU A 539 11.92 -2.66 6.92
C LEU A 539 10.77 -3.49 7.46
N ASN A 540 10.02 -2.97 8.43
CA ASN A 540 8.87 -3.65 8.99
C ASN A 540 7.82 -3.97 7.91
N SER A 541 7.59 -3.09 6.93
CA SER A 541 6.67 -3.41 5.83
C SER A 541 7.19 -4.54 4.93
N VAL A 542 8.50 -4.61 4.68
CA VAL A 542 9.08 -5.72 3.90
C VAL A 542 9.05 -7.03 4.67
N TRP A 543 9.36 -6.98 5.97
CA TRP A 543 9.27 -8.15 6.83
C TRP A 543 7.83 -8.66 6.93
N ARG A 544 6.85 -7.76 7.07
CA ARG A 544 5.42 -8.11 6.99
C ARG A 544 5.09 -8.81 5.68
N GLU A 545 5.40 -8.20 4.53
CA GLU A 545 5.11 -8.77 3.21
C GLU A 545 5.79 -10.15 3.02
N ALA A 546 7.03 -10.32 3.48
CA ALA A 546 7.73 -11.60 3.42
C ALA A 546 7.07 -12.68 4.29
N ILE A 547 6.58 -12.33 5.49
CA ILE A 547 5.87 -13.26 6.39
C ILE A 547 4.49 -13.59 5.84
N GLU A 548 3.77 -12.62 5.28
CA GLU A 548 2.47 -12.84 4.63
C GLU A 548 2.61 -13.74 3.41
N GLN A 549 3.64 -13.52 2.57
CA GLN A 549 3.95 -14.40 1.45
C GLN A 549 4.31 -15.81 1.91
N PHE A 550 5.09 -15.94 2.99
CA PHE A 550 5.38 -17.24 3.59
C PHE A 550 4.11 -17.95 4.08
N ASN A 551 3.18 -17.23 4.70
CA ASN A 551 1.90 -17.79 5.15
C ASN A 551 1.00 -18.25 3.98
N SER A 552 1.05 -17.58 2.83
CA SER A 552 0.25 -17.96 1.64
C SER A 552 0.82 -19.16 0.87
N MET A 553 2.06 -19.60 1.15
CA MET A 553 2.68 -20.78 0.51
C MET A 553 2.07 -22.13 0.94
N GLY A 554 1.22 -22.15 1.98
CA GLY A 554 0.56 -23.38 2.44
C GLY A 554 1.55 -24.51 2.78
N ARG A 555 1.49 -25.64 2.06
CA ARG A 555 2.37 -26.79 2.31
C ARG A 555 3.85 -26.50 2.01
N ASP A 556 4.12 -25.61 1.06
CA ASP A 556 5.49 -25.30 0.63
C ASP A 556 6.25 -24.44 1.66
N ALA A 557 5.53 -23.81 2.60
CA ALA A 557 6.11 -23.02 3.68
C ALA A 557 7.09 -23.83 4.55
N ALA A 558 6.90 -25.14 4.69
CA ALA A 558 7.76 -26.00 5.50
C ALA A 558 9.24 -25.93 5.07
N SER A 559 9.51 -25.81 3.76
CA SER A 559 10.86 -25.73 3.18
C SER A 559 11.58 -24.41 3.49
N TYR A 560 10.83 -23.35 3.78
CA TYR A 560 11.36 -22.00 4.03
C TYR A 560 11.33 -21.58 5.50
N ARG A 561 10.77 -22.42 6.39
CA ARG A 561 10.62 -22.12 7.83
C ARG A 561 11.94 -21.73 8.48
N THR A 562 13.04 -22.43 8.18
CA THR A 562 14.36 -22.13 8.78
C THR A 562 14.82 -20.71 8.45
N ASN A 563 14.63 -20.26 7.20
CA ASN A 563 14.99 -18.92 6.78
C ASN A 563 14.09 -17.87 7.45
N MET A 564 12.79 -18.15 7.55
CA MET A 564 11.82 -17.28 8.23
C MET A 564 12.12 -17.12 9.71
N VAL A 565 12.42 -18.23 10.38
CA VAL A 565 12.81 -18.26 11.79
C VAL A 565 14.11 -17.47 12.02
N ALA A 566 15.14 -17.69 11.19
CA ALA A 566 16.39 -16.95 11.28
C ALA A 566 16.18 -15.43 11.09
N MET A 567 15.29 -15.05 10.17
CA MET A 567 14.90 -13.65 9.96
C MET A 567 14.23 -13.06 11.19
N LEU A 568 13.22 -13.73 11.77
CA LEU A 568 12.53 -13.27 12.99
C LEU A 568 13.48 -13.15 14.20
N ASP A 569 14.48 -14.01 14.28
CA ASP A 569 15.50 -13.96 15.35
C ASP A 569 16.38 -12.72 15.22
N THR A 570 16.61 -12.22 14.00
CA THR A 570 17.34 -10.97 13.76
C THR A 570 16.51 -9.72 13.98
N LEU A 571 15.18 -9.84 14.07
CA LEU A 571 14.31 -8.68 14.28
C LEU A 571 14.45 -8.14 15.71
N GLN A 572 14.55 -6.82 15.86
CA GLN A 572 14.58 -6.10 17.13
C GLN A 572 13.26 -5.36 17.38
N LEU A 573 12.17 -6.11 17.30
CA LEU A 573 10.79 -5.63 17.46
C LEU A 573 10.17 -6.20 18.74
N ASP A 574 10.80 -6.01 19.89
CA ASP A 574 10.25 -6.50 21.15
C ASP A 574 9.33 -5.43 21.75
N ALA A 575 8.06 -5.80 22.05
CA ALA A 575 7.18 -4.94 22.83
C ALA A 575 7.83 -4.64 24.19
N PRO A 576 7.76 -3.39 24.69
CA PRO A 576 8.24 -3.08 26.03
C PRO A 576 7.59 -4.03 27.05
N PRO A 577 8.34 -4.61 28.01
CA PRO A 577 7.76 -5.55 28.99
C PRO A 577 6.59 -4.97 29.81
N ALA A 578 6.49 -3.64 29.91
CA ALA A 578 5.38 -2.94 30.56
C ALA A 578 4.06 -3.02 29.77
N GLU A 579 4.14 -3.25 28.45
CA GLU A 579 3.01 -3.35 27.51
C GLU A 579 2.52 -4.79 27.34
N VAL A 580 3.17 -5.78 27.94
CA VAL A 580 2.77 -7.20 27.90
C VAL A 580 2.43 -7.70 29.31
N TRP A 581 1.26 -8.31 29.47
CA TRP A 581 0.85 -8.93 30.74
C TRP A 581 0.55 -10.42 30.56
N PRO A 582 1.36 -11.32 31.16
CA PRO A 582 1.15 -12.76 31.07
C PRO A 582 -0.05 -13.26 31.86
N ILE A 583 -0.79 -14.21 31.27
CA ILE A 583 -1.87 -15.00 31.86
C ILE A 583 -1.53 -16.49 31.67
N ILE A 584 -1.33 -17.21 32.77
CA ILE A 584 -1.07 -18.65 32.79
C ILE A 584 -2.34 -19.35 33.28
N VAL A 585 -2.97 -20.15 32.42
CA VAL A 585 -4.24 -20.81 32.77
C VAL A 585 -4.00 -22.22 33.32
N ALA A 586 -4.39 -22.44 34.58
CA ALA A 586 -4.24 -23.67 35.35
C ALA A 586 -5.57 -24.21 35.94
N ALA A 587 -6.72 -23.65 35.53
CA ALA A 587 -8.04 -23.96 36.10
C ALA A 587 -8.77 -25.19 35.49
N GLY A 588 -8.05 -26.12 34.86
CA GLY A 588 -8.67 -27.27 34.18
C GLY A 588 -9.06 -28.43 35.12
N LYS A 589 -10.25 -29.02 34.95
CA LYS A 589 -10.75 -30.15 35.77
C LYS A 589 -9.87 -31.42 35.78
N GLY A 590 -9.08 -31.64 34.73
CA GLY A 590 -8.10 -32.74 34.63
C GLY A 590 -8.70 -34.16 34.56
N THR A 591 -10.02 -34.30 34.33
CA THR A 591 -10.77 -35.57 34.38
C THR A 591 -10.24 -36.65 33.42
N ARG A 592 -9.78 -36.26 32.22
CA ARG A 592 -9.20 -37.20 31.22
C ARG A 592 -7.82 -37.74 31.58
N ALA A 593 -6.99 -36.98 32.30
CA ALA A 593 -5.63 -37.38 32.64
C ALA A 593 -5.58 -38.37 33.81
N ARG A 594 -6.49 -38.22 34.78
CA ARG A 594 -6.63 -39.17 35.91
C ARG A 594 -6.96 -40.58 35.43
N ALA A 595 -7.74 -40.68 34.34
CA ALA A 595 -8.07 -41.96 33.71
C ALA A 595 -6.84 -42.69 33.10
N THR A 596 -5.71 -41.98 32.93
CA THR A 596 -4.46 -42.52 32.37
C THR A 596 -3.37 -42.73 33.42
N GLY A 597 -3.71 -42.66 34.71
CA GLY A 597 -2.76 -42.89 35.82
C GLY A 597 -2.00 -41.65 36.30
N LEU A 598 -2.33 -40.45 35.80
CA LEU A 598 -1.77 -39.21 36.34
C LEU A 598 -2.48 -38.83 37.66
N GLU A 599 -1.81 -39.07 38.79
CA GLU A 599 -2.37 -38.89 40.14
C GLU A 599 -2.46 -37.43 40.59
N VAL A 600 -1.72 -36.53 39.93
CA VAL A 600 -1.70 -35.09 40.21
C VAL A 600 -2.45 -34.29 39.13
N PRO A 601 -2.98 -33.08 39.45
CA PRO A 601 -3.49 -32.17 38.44
C PRO A 601 -2.45 -31.89 37.35
N LYS A 602 -2.88 -31.79 36.08
CA LYS A 602 -1.97 -31.63 34.92
C LYS A 602 -0.93 -30.50 35.05
N PRO A 603 -1.25 -29.30 35.60
CA PRO A 603 -0.25 -28.25 35.80
C PRO A 603 0.89 -28.63 36.76
N LEU A 604 0.66 -29.65 37.60
CA LEU A 604 1.58 -30.15 38.63
C LEU A 604 2.27 -31.46 38.25
N ALA A 605 2.00 -31.99 37.06
CA ALA A 605 2.75 -33.13 36.54
C ALA A 605 4.24 -32.78 36.47
N LEU A 606 5.08 -33.67 37.01
CA LEU A 606 6.52 -33.47 37.06
C LEU A 606 7.13 -33.79 35.71
N VAL A 607 7.78 -32.81 35.09
CA VAL A 607 8.59 -32.94 33.88
C VAL A 607 10.01 -32.61 34.30
N ALA A 608 10.94 -33.55 34.13
CA ALA A 608 12.34 -33.40 34.56
C ALA A 608 12.45 -32.94 36.03
N GLY A 609 11.61 -33.52 36.90
CA GLY A 609 11.59 -33.25 38.34
C GLY A 609 10.96 -31.92 38.78
N LYS A 610 10.42 -31.11 37.86
CA LYS A 610 9.73 -29.84 38.18
C LYS A 610 8.27 -29.85 37.70
N PRO A 611 7.33 -29.21 38.43
CA PRO A 611 5.96 -29.05 37.96
C PRO A 611 5.89 -28.36 36.59
N ALA A 612 5.01 -28.83 35.70
CA ALA A 612 4.83 -28.27 34.36
C ALA A 612 4.60 -26.75 34.36
N ILE A 613 3.82 -26.24 35.31
CA ILE A 613 3.58 -24.79 35.45
C ILE A 613 4.84 -23.98 35.76
N VAL A 614 5.81 -24.57 36.47
CA VAL A 614 7.10 -23.91 36.79
C VAL A 614 7.94 -23.78 35.51
N HIS A 615 7.93 -24.79 34.64
CA HIS A 615 8.57 -24.70 33.32
C HIS A 615 7.97 -23.58 32.48
N VAL A 616 6.63 -23.50 32.41
CA VAL A 616 5.94 -22.45 31.68
C VAL A 616 6.29 -21.07 32.22
N LEU A 617 6.28 -20.88 33.54
CA LEU A 617 6.64 -19.60 34.17
C LEU A 617 8.09 -19.19 33.88
N ASN A 618 9.03 -20.14 33.93
CA ASN A 618 10.44 -19.88 33.60
C ASN A 618 10.63 -19.51 32.13
N ASN A 619 9.91 -20.17 31.22
CA ASN A 619 9.97 -19.86 29.80
C ASN A 619 9.37 -18.47 29.51
N VAL A 620 8.25 -18.11 30.16
CA VAL A 620 7.64 -16.77 30.06
C VAL A 620 8.61 -15.70 30.53
N ARG A 621 9.28 -15.88 31.68
CA ARG A 621 10.25 -14.89 32.18
C ARG A 621 11.50 -14.79 31.33
N SER A 622 12.00 -15.92 30.86
CA SER A 622 13.14 -15.96 29.93
C SER A 622 12.81 -15.26 28.61
N ALA A 623 11.54 -15.36 28.17
CA ALA A 623 11.07 -14.74 26.95
C ALA A 623 10.88 -13.23 27.09
N LEU A 624 10.15 -12.79 28.12
CA LEU A 624 9.62 -11.43 28.22
C LEU A 624 10.42 -10.52 29.16
N GLY A 625 11.40 -11.07 29.88
CA GLY A 625 12.12 -10.34 30.92
C GLY A 625 11.20 -9.96 32.09
N ARG A 626 11.34 -8.72 32.58
CA ARG A 626 10.58 -8.23 33.73
C ARG A 626 9.26 -7.58 33.30
N THR A 627 8.18 -8.34 33.34
CA THR A 627 6.81 -7.86 33.10
C THR A 627 6.10 -7.50 34.41
N ARG A 628 4.81 -7.13 34.31
CA ARG A 628 3.89 -7.22 35.46
C ARG A 628 3.84 -8.66 35.99
N PRO A 629 3.54 -8.88 37.29
CA PRO A 629 3.39 -10.23 37.84
C PRO A 629 2.39 -11.05 37.02
N PRO A 630 2.79 -12.23 36.49
CA PRO A 630 1.90 -13.10 35.71
C PRO A 630 0.62 -13.43 36.49
N LEU A 631 -0.52 -13.38 35.80
CA LEU A 631 -1.80 -13.80 36.35
C LEU A 631 -1.93 -15.32 36.21
N VAL A 632 -1.95 -16.05 37.33
CA VAL A 632 -2.12 -17.51 37.34
C VAL A 632 -3.56 -17.83 37.68
N ILE A 633 -4.29 -18.36 36.69
CA ILE A 633 -5.71 -18.66 36.85
C ILE A 633 -5.88 -20.08 37.38
N VAL A 634 -6.47 -20.22 38.56
CA VAL A 634 -6.65 -21.50 39.28
C VAL A 634 -8.13 -21.79 39.49
N SER A 635 -8.47 -23.06 39.68
CA SER A 635 -9.80 -23.49 40.13
C SER A 635 -9.75 -23.82 41.63
N PRO A 636 -10.90 -23.90 42.34
CA PRO A 636 -10.92 -24.26 43.77
C PRO A 636 -10.20 -25.58 44.06
N GLU A 637 -10.21 -26.53 43.12
CA GLU A 637 -9.58 -27.84 43.27
C GLU A 637 -8.06 -27.82 43.07
N THR A 638 -7.54 -26.83 42.33
CA THR A 638 -6.11 -26.74 41.96
C THR A 638 -5.37 -25.65 42.74
N GLU A 639 -6.09 -24.68 43.30
CA GLU A 639 -5.55 -23.49 43.94
C GLU A 639 -4.48 -23.79 44.99
N ALA A 640 -4.80 -24.61 45.99
CA ALA A 640 -3.89 -24.87 47.12
C ALA A 640 -2.55 -25.45 46.65
N ALA A 641 -2.59 -26.48 45.81
CA ALA A 641 -1.40 -27.17 45.33
C ALA A 641 -0.59 -26.34 44.32
N VAL A 642 -1.25 -25.53 43.48
CA VAL A 642 -0.56 -24.60 42.56
C VAL A 642 0.09 -23.45 43.32
N ARG A 643 -0.55 -22.92 44.37
CA ARG A 643 0.05 -21.90 45.25
C ARG A 643 1.28 -22.43 45.97
N GLU A 644 1.24 -23.68 46.43
CA GLU A 644 2.39 -24.35 47.04
C GLU A 644 3.53 -24.54 46.04
N ALA A 645 3.23 -25.03 44.83
CA ALA A 645 4.22 -25.25 43.78
C ALA A 645 4.89 -23.95 43.28
N LEU A 646 4.21 -22.81 43.39
CA LEU A 646 4.71 -21.48 43.04
C LEU A 646 5.06 -20.64 44.28
N ALA A 647 5.28 -21.27 45.44
CA ALA A 647 5.65 -20.56 46.65
C ALA A 647 7.00 -19.83 46.46
N GLY A 648 7.02 -18.52 46.73
CA GLY A 648 8.19 -17.67 46.53
C GLY A 648 8.29 -17.05 45.13
N GLU A 649 7.38 -17.38 44.21
CA GLU A 649 7.33 -16.79 42.88
C GLU A 649 6.51 -15.48 42.86
N GLU A 650 7.00 -14.46 42.13
CA GLU A 650 6.27 -13.20 41.91
C GLU A 650 5.15 -13.42 40.87
N VAL A 651 3.97 -13.84 41.35
CA VAL A 651 2.76 -14.09 40.54
C VAL A 651 1.50 -13.61 41.28
N THR A 652 0.44 -13.30 40.53
CA THR A 652 -0.88 -12.96 41.08
C THR A 652 -1.87 -14.08 40.77
N PHE A 653 -2.51 -14.62 41.79
CA PHE A 653 -3.50 -15.69 41.62
C PHE A 653 -4.89 -15.12 41.35
N VAL A 654 -5.56 -15.68 40.35
CA VAL A 654 -6.94 -15.34 39.98
C VAL A 654 -7.77 -16.62 40.07
N LEU A 655 -8.83 -16.60 40.87
CA LEU A 655 -9.71 -17.75 41.05
C LEU A 655 -10.78 -17.76 39.95
N GLN A 656 -10.90 -18.87 39.23
CA GLN A 656 -12.10 -19.21 38.47
C GLN A 656 -13.06 -19.97 39.40
N PRO A 657 -14.21 -19.41 39.82
CA PRO A 657 -15.04 -20.02 40.86
C PRO A 657 -15.61 -21.40 40.51
N ALA A 658 -15.89 -21.63 39.23
CA ALA A 658 -16.36 -22.90 38.71
C ALA A 658 -15.67 -23.18 37.37
N ALA A 659 -15.24 -24.42 37.15
CA ALA A 659 -14.55 -24.79 35.91
C ALA A 659 -15.54 -24.87 34.73
N LEU A 660 -15.83 -23.71 34.13
CA LEU A 660 -16.80 -23.50 33.06
C LEU A 660 -16.16 -23.38 31.67
N GLY A 661 -14.90 -23.80 31.53
CA GLY A 661 -14.13 -23.73 30.29
C GLY A 661 -12.97 -22.75 30.34
N THR A 662 -12.06 -22.86 29.37
CA THR A 662 -10.83 -22.04 29.30
C THR A 662 -11.12 -20.58 28.97
N GLY A 663 -12.17 -20.28 28.20
CA GLY A 663 -12.58 -18.91 27.91
C GLY A 663 -13.11 -18.18 29.14
N ASP A 664 -13.90 -18.88 29.97
CA ASP A 664 -14.37 -18.35 31.25
C ASP A 664 -13.23 -18.16 32.26
N ALA A 665 -12.26 -19.09 32.25
CA ALA A 665 -11.04 -18.96 33.04
C ALA A 665 -10.30 -17.67 32.66
N VAL A 666 -9.97 -17.47 31.38
CA VAL A 666 -9.30 -16.23 30.91
C VAL A 666 -10.10 -14.98 31.25
N PHE A 667 -11.43 -15.02 31.13
CA PHE A 667 -12.29 -13.89 31.49
C PHE A 667 -12.19 -13.49 32.97
N SER A 668 -11.86 -14.43 33.87
CA SER A 668 -11.68 -14.14 35.30
C SER A 668 -10.53 -13.15 35.57
N ALA A 669 -9.59 -12.98 34.63
CA ALA A 669 -8.53 -11.96 34.71
C ALA A 669 -9.01 -10.52 34.45
N HIS A 670 -10.26 -10.32 33.99
CA HIS A 670 -10.78 -9.02 33.57
C HIS A 670 -10.67 -7.95 34.66
N GLU A 671 -10.99 -8.29 35.91
CA GLU A 671 -10.94 -7.33 37.01
C GLU A 671 -9.51 -6.78 37.23
N GLN A 672 -8.52 -7.66 37.20
CA GLN A 672 -7.10 -7.29 37.36
C GLN A 672 -6.59 -6.47 36.17
N MET A 673 -7.09 -6.75 34.97
CA MET A 673 -6.64 -6.13 33.72
C MET A 673 -7.53 -4.98 33.23
N ARG A 674 -8.56 -4.58 33.99
CA ARG A 674 -9.54 -3.54 33.63
C ARG A 674 -8.92 -2.25 33.07
N ASN A 675 -7.83 -1.79 33.69
CA ASN A 675 -7.15 -0.54 33.34
C ASN A 675 -5.88 -0.75 32.51
N PHE A 676 -5.65 -1.98 32.02
CA PHE A 676 -4.47 -2.30 31.23
C PHE A 676 -4.79 -2.17 29.74
N GLN A 677 -4.04 -1.27 29.09
CA GLN A 677 -4.04 -1.11 27.63
C GLN A 677 -2.72 -1.65 27.11
N GLY A 678 -2.75 -2.86 26.54
CA GLY A 678 -1.57 -3.57 26.07
C GLY A 678 -1.89 -4.98 25.60
N LEU A 679 -0.86 -5.80 25.47
CA LEU A 679 -0.93 -7.17 25.00
C LEU A 679 -1.15 -8.14 26.18
N ALA A 680 -2.25 -8.89 26.16
CA ALA A 680 -2.46 -10.06 26.99
C ALA A 680 -1.72 -11.26 26.38
N PHE A 681 -0.75 -11.80 27.10
CA PHE A 681 0.02 -12.98 26.70
C PHE A 681 -0.56 -14.21 27.40
N VAL A 682 -1.38 -15.00 26.71
CA VAL A 682 -2.10 -16.14 27.28
C VAL A 682 -1.41 -17.45 26.93
N VAL A 683 -1.06 -18.25 27.93
CA VAL A 683 -0.42 -19.56 27.74
C VAL A 683 -1.02 -20.61 28.68
N TRP A 684 -1.10 -21.85 28.20
CA TRP A 684 -1.55 -22.98 29.01
C TRP A 684 -0.46 -23.47 29.96
N SER A 685 -0.80 -23.65 31.24
CA SER A 685 0.12 -24.22 32.24
C SER A 685 0.57 -25.66 31.94
N THR A 686 -0.12 -26.34 31.03
CA THR A 686 0.19 -27.72 30.61
C THR A 686 1.06 -27.77 29.35
N GLN A 687 1.67 -26.66 28.94
CA GLN A 687 2.55 -26.56 27.76
C GLN A 687 4.02 -26.31 28.14
N PRO A 688 4.68 -27.23 28.88
CA PRO A 688 6.05 -27.02 29.33
C PRO A 688 7.08 -27.05 28.19
N ALA A 689 6.73 -27.63 27.03
CA ALA A 689 7.60 -27.76 25.87
C ALA A 689 7.74 -26.47 25.04
N ILE A 690 6.86 -25.48 25.19
CA ILE A 690 6.96 -24.23 24.42
C ILE A 690 8.21 -23.47 24.84
N ARG A 691 9.10 -23.21 23.89
CA ARG A 691 10.39 -22.55 24.15
C ARG A 691 10.23 -21.06 24.35
N SER A 692 11.13 -20.47 25.16
CA SER A 692 11.22 -19.02 25.35
C SER A 692 11.42 -18.27 24.03
N ILE A 693 12.22 -18.82 23.10
CA ILE A 693 12.43 -18.20 21.78
C ILE A 693 11.14 -18.16 20.93
N THR A 694 10.27 -19.17 21.02
CA THR A 694 8.97 -19.18 20.33
C THR A 694 8.04 -18.12 20.92
N MET A 695 8.08 -17.95 22.25
CA MET A 695 7.35 -16.87 22.94
C MET A 695 7.83 -15.48 22.51
N GLN A 696 9.15 -15.26 22.44
CA GLN A 696 9.75 -14.01 21.96
C GLN A 696 9.33 -13.70 20.52
N ARG A 697 9.48 -14.66 19.60
CA ARG A 697 9.03 -14.51 18.21
C ARG A 697 7.56 -14.17 18.10
N THR A 698 6.72 -14.74 18.96
CA THR A 698 5.28 -14.44 18.97
C THR A 698 5.00 -12.99 19.36
N VAL A 699 5.71 -12.46 20.36
CA VAL A 699 5.59 -11.04 20.75
C VAL A 699 6.12 -10.14 19.63
N ARG A 700 7.25 -10.50 19.01
CA ARG A 700 7.77 -9.77 17.82
C ARG A 700 6.76 -9.74 16.69
N LEU A 701 6.09 -10.84 16.42
CA LEU A 701 5.00 -10.88 15.44
C LEU A 701 3.82 -10.01 15.87
N ALA A 702 3.47 -9.97 17.17
CA ALA A 702 2.40 -9.11 17.67
C ALA A 702 2.73 -7.62 17.57
N THR A 703 3.99 -7.24 17.78
CA THR A 703 4.49 -5.88 17.56
C THR A 703 4.57 -5.55 16.07
N LEU A 704 5.06 -6.50 15.28
CA LEU A 704 5.18 -6.32 13.84
C LEU A 704 3.81 -6.19 13.21
N PHE A 705 2.81 -7.00 13.59
CA PHE A 705 1.42 -7.05 13.11
C PHE A 705 0.43 -6.42 14.10
N ASP A 706 0.73 -5.21 14.58
CA ASP A 706 -0.03 -4.47 15.61
C ASP A 706 -1.46 -4.08 15.21
N ASP A 707 -1.80 -4.12 13.93
CA ASP A 707 -3.14 -3.94 13.38
C ASP A 707 -4.03 -5.16 13.60
N TYR A 708 -3.44 -6.33 13.84
CA TYR A 708 -4.19 -7.54 14.18
C TYR A 708 -4.63 -7.55 15.65
N GLU A 709 -5.81 -8.13 15.91
CA GLU A 709 -6.37 -8.24 17.26
C GLU A 709 -5.75 -9.39 18.06
N MET A 710 -5.32 -10.44 17.36
CA MET A 710 -4.76 -11.66 17.92
C MET A 710 -3.61 -12.17 17.07
N VAL A 711 -2.51 -12.52 17.72
CA VAL A 711 -1.34 -13.18 17.13
C VAL A 711 -1.05 -14.49 17.84
N LEU A 712 -0.74 -15.55 17.09
CA LEU A 712 -0.39 -16.85 17.65
C LEU A 712 0.68 -17.57 16.82
N PRO A 713 1.62 -18.28 17.47
CA PRO A 713 2.51 -19.18 16.77
C PRO A 713 1.77 -20.47 16.45
N THR A 714 2.18 -21.11 15.36
CA THR A 714 1.66 -22.39 14.92
C THR A 714 2.78 -23.31 14.47
N THR A 715 2.41 -24.53 14.10
CA THR A 715 3.26 -25.47 13.39
C THR A 715 2.45 -26.22 12.34
N LEU A 716 3.12 -26.60 11.25
CA LEU A 716 2.60 -27.56 10.28
C LEU A 716 2.95 -28.98 10.73
N LYS A 717 1.98 -29.90 10.72
CA LYS A 717 2.19 -31.31 11.08
C LYS A 717 1.16 -32.24 10.45
N ASN A 718 1.48 -33.53 10.50
CA ASN A 718 0.51 -34.58 10.25
C ASN A 718 -0.50 -34.64 11.41
N LEU A 719 -1.78 -34.82 11.09
CA LEU A 719 -2.88 -34.96 12.05
C LEU A 719 -2.92 -33.84 13.10
N PRO A 720 -3.16 -32.56 12.70
CA PRO A 720 -3.22 -31.43 13.62
C PRO A 720 -4.40 -31.58 14.60
N TYR A 721 -4.13 -31.31 15.90
CA TYR A 721 -5.11 -31.43 16.97
C TYR A 721 -6.23 -30.38 16.87
N ALA A 722 -5.86 -29.12 16.63
CA ALA A 722 -6.79 -28.01 16.44
C ALA A 722 -6.44 -27.30 15.12
N PRO A 723 -6.96 -27.78 13.97
CA PRO A 723 -6.59 -27.25 12.67
C PRO A 723 -7.13 -25.85 12.46
N LEU A 724 -6.27 -24.98 11.91
CA LEU A 724 -6.66 -23.66 11.41
C LEU A 724 -7.09 -23.77 9.94
N GLN A 725 -8.09 -22.98 9.56
CA GLN A 725 -8.51 -22.82 8.17
C GLN A 725 -8.11 -21.44 7.67
N ARG A 726 -7.46 -21.40 6.50
CA ARG A 726 -7.06 -20.16 5.82
C ARG A 726 -7.83 -19.96 4.53
N ASP A 727 -7.96 -18.71 4.09
CA ASP A 727 -8.43 -18.36 2.74
C ASP A 727 -7.28 -18.35 1.70
N GLU A 728 -7.60 -17.99 0.46
CA GLU A 728 -6.65 -17.92 -0.67
C GLU A 728 -5.53 -16.89 -0.46
N ASP A 729 -5.77 -15.85 0.35
CA ASP A 729 -4.78 -14.85 0.71
C ASP A 729 -3.93 -15.29 1.92
N GLY A 730 -4.14 -16.51 2.42
CA GLY A 730 -3.43 -17.05 3.57
C GLY A 730 -3.92 -16.50 4.92
N ARG A 731 -5.09 -15.87 5.01
CA ARG A 731 -5.63 -15.29 6.25
C ARG A 731 -6.40 -16.32 7.06
N VAL A 732 -6.31 -16.29 8.39
CA VAL A 732 -7.02 -17.22 9.28
C VAL A 732 -8.51 -16.87 9.31
N ARG A 733 -9.37 -17.82 8.93
CA ARG A 733 -10.84 -17.66 8.90
C ARG A 733 -11.54 -18.36 10.05
N SER A 734 -11.04 -19.51 10.45
CA SER A 734 -11.65 -20.28 11.53
C SER A 734 -10.65 -21.27 12.14
N ALA A 735 -11.03 -21.82 13.29
CA ALA A 735 -10.39 -22.94 13.94
C ALA A 735 -11.46 -23.98 14.32
N SER A 736 -11.10 -25.27 14.30
CA SER A 736 -11.94 -26.34 14.81
C SER A 736 -11.27 -27.12 15.94
N GLU A 737 -12.08 -27.71 16.82
CA GLU A 737 -11.61 -28.59 17.89
C GLU A 737 -12.06 -30.03 17.61
N THR A 738 -11.16 -30.78 16.99
CA THR A 738 -11.42 -32.13 16.44
C THR A 738 -12.04 -33.10 17.45
N HIS A 739 -11.66 -33.01 18.73
CA HIS A 739 -12.17 -33.88 19.80
C HIS A 739 -13.55 -33.51 20.34
N LEU A 740 -13.99 -32.26 20.21
CA LEU A 740 -15.30 -31.81 20.72
C LEU A 740 -16.40 -31.89 19.65
N GLU A 741 -16.01 -31.80 18.38
CA GLU A 741 -16.95 -31.58 17.27
C GLU A 741 -17.12 -32.81 16.35
N ALA A 742 -16.43 -33.93 16.64
CA ALA A 742 -16.34 -35.09 15.75
C ALA A 742 -15.92 -34.71 14.30
N ALA A 743 -15.18 -33.60 14.16
CA ALA A 743 -14.74 -33.07 12.88
C ALA A 743 -13.61 -33.94 12.28
N GLU A 744 -13.59 -34.05 10.95
CA GLU A 744 -12.53 -34.78 10.25
C GLU A 744 -11.15 -34.15 10.53
N ILE A 745 -10.20 -34.97 10.99
CA ILE A 745 -8.81 -34.56 11.20
C ILE A 745 -8.11 -34.60 9.84
N PRO A 746 -7.62 -33.48 9.31
CA PRO A 746 -6.91 -33.49 8.04
C PRO A 746 -5.60 -34.27 8.18
N VAL A 747 -5.17 -34.96 7.11
CA VAL A 747 -3.94 -35.75 7.12
C VAL A 747 -2.71 -34.90 7.44
N PHE A 748 -2.70 -33.65 6.94
CA PHE A 748 -1.67 -32.65 7.19
C PHE A 748 -2.32 -31.28 7.32
N GLY A 749 -1.90 -30.48 8.30
CA GLY A 749 -2.41 -29.12 8.46
C GLY A 749 -1.66 -28.33 9.52
N GLU A 750 -2.17 -27.13 9.79
CA GLU A 750 -1.59 -26.16 10.71
C GLU A 750 -2.34 -26.18 12.04
N THR A 751 -1.63 -26.15 13.16
CA THR A 751 -2.25 -26.14 14.49
C THR A 751 -1.61 -25.10 15.41
N ASN A 752 -2.40 -24.61 16.37
CA ASN A 752 -1.94 -23.66 17.38
C ASN A 752 -1.17 -24.35 18.51
N MET A 753 -0.32 -23.58 19.20
CA MET A 753 0.56 -24.10 20.24
C MET A 753 -0.02 -24.04 21.66
N GLY A 754 -1.20 -23.48 21.87
CA GLY A 754 -1.68 -23.13 23.22
C GLY A 754 -1.00 -21.90 23.82
N LEU A 755 -0.48 -21.02 22.95
CA LEU A 755 0.10 -19.71 23.25
C LEU A 755 -0.54 -18.66 22.34
N PHE A 756 -0.95 -17.53 22.91
CA PHE A 756 -1.69 -16.48 22.21
C PHE A 756 -1.31 -15.10 22.74
N VAL A 757 -1.21 -14.11 21.86
CA VAL A 757 -0.97 -12.70 22.20
C VAL A 757 -2.10 -11.87 21.63
N LEU A 758 -2.82 -11.14 22.48
CA LEU A 758 -4.02 -10.40 22.07
C LEU A 758 -4.06 -9.00 22.66
N LYS A 759 -4.72 -8.06 21.98
CA LYS A 759 -5.08 -6.79 22.60
C LYS A 759 -6.05 -7.04 23.76
N SER A 760 -5.68 -6.60 24.97
CA SER A 760 -6.43 -6.90 26.20
C SER A 760 -7.90 -6.48 26.10
N GLN A 761 -8.16 -5.29 25.57
CA GLN A 761 -9.52 -4.74 25.42
C GLN A 761 -10.39 -5.60 24.50
N THR A 762 -9.89 -5.90 23.30
CA THR A 762 -10.60 -6.74 22.32
C THR A 762 -10.86 -8.14 22.86
N MET A 763 -9.89 -8.73 23.55
CA MET A 763 -10.04 -10.05 24.18
C MET A 763 -11.22 -10.07 25.17
N PHE A 764 -11.28 -9.11 26.10
CA PHE A 764 -12.35 -9.08 27.10
C PHE A 764 -13.71 -8.67 26.52
N GLU A 765 -13.74 -7.79 25.52
CA GLU A 765 -14.96 -7.44 24.79
C GLU A 765 -15.60 -8.67 24.15
N ILE A 766 -14.82 -9.45 23.41
CA ILE A 766 -15.34 -10.64 22.73
C ILE A 766 -15.73 -11.72 23.75
N LEU A 767 -14.91 -11.96 24.78
CA LEU A 767 -15.24 -12.93 25.82
C LEU A 767 -16.53 -12.56 26.56
N LEU A 768 -16.76 -11.27 26.84
CA LEU A 768 -18.02 -10.80 27.41
C LEU A 768 -19.21 -11.08 26.49
N ASN A 769 -19.07 -10.77 25.19
CA ASN A 769 -20.11 -11.03 24.20
C ASN A 769 -20.43 -12.53 24.06
N LEU A 770 -19.41 -13.39 24.04
CA LEU A 770 -19.57 -14.84 24.00
C LEU A 770 -20.23 -15.37 25.28
N ARG A 771 -19.85 -14.84 26.44
CA ARG A 771 -20.47 -15.19 27.71
C ARG A 771 -21.95 -14.82 27.72
N LEU A 772 -22.30 -13.59 27.34
CA LEU A 772 -23.70 -13.16 27.24
C LEU A 772 -24.51 -13.98 26.23
N ARG A 773 -23.87 -14.42 25.14
CA ARG A 773 -24.52 -15.23 24.10
C ARG A 773 -24.81 -16.66 24.56
N TYR A 774 -23.86 -17.31 25.22
CA TYR A 774 -23.94 -18.73 25.53
C TYR A 774 -24.36 -19.05 26.96
N TRP A 775 -24.33 -18.09 27.89
CA TRP A 775 -24.65 -18.36 29.29
C TRP A 775 -26.13 -18.66 29.49
N ASN A 776 -26.43 -19.81 30.09
CA ASN A 776 -27.77 -20.14 30.56
C ASN A 776 -27.83 -20.01 32.09
N GLU A 777 -28.49 -18.96 32.57
CA GLU A 777 -28.63 -18.66 33.99
C GLU A 777 -29.35 -19.77 34.77
N SER A 778 -30.38 -20.39 34.19
CA SER A 778 -31.16 -21.46 34.86
C SER A 778 -30.39 -22.76 35.06
N ARG A 779 -29.35 -22.99 34.25
CA ARG A 779 -28.56 -24.23 34.26
C ARG A 779 -27.11 -24.01 34.71
N GLU A 780 -26.74 -22.77 35.01
CA GLU A 780 -25.39 -22.35 35.42
C GLU A 780 -24.28 -22.90 34.52
N ARG A 781 -24.51 -22.92 33.20
CA ARG A 781 -23.58 -23.47 32.21
C ARG A 781 -23.69 -22.78 30.86
N TYR A 782 -22.70 -22.98 30.00
CA TYR A 782 -22.69 -22.48 28.63
C TYR A 782 -23.45 -23.42 27.67
N GLU A 783 -24.25 -22.88 26.76
CA GLU A 783 -24.94 -23.59 25.68
C GLU A 783 -24.10 -23.62 24.40
N CYS A 784 -22.94 -24.24 24.50
CA CYS A 784 -22.02 -24.51 23.39
C CYS A 784 -21.56 -25.98 23.43
N PRO A 785 -20.94 -26.52 22.36
CA PRO A 785 -20.42 -27.89 22.36
C PRO A 785 -19.50 -28.15 23.56
N GLY A 786 -19.79 -29.20 24.33
CA GLY A 786 -19.06 -29.53 25.56
C GLY A 786 -19.54 -28.82 26.84
N TYR A 787 -20.54 -27.93 26.75
CA TYR A 787 -21.08 -27.12 27.85
C TYR A 787 -20.06 -26.22 28.59
N GLU A 788 -18.95 -25.92 27.93
CA GLU A 788 -17.82 -25.15 28.47
C GLU A 788 -17.41 -24.08 27.44
N LEU A 789 -17.18 -22.84 27.88
CA LEU A 789 -16.75 -21.77 26.98
C LEU A 789 -15.29 -22.01 26.52
N GLY A 790 -15.12 -22.34 25.24
CA GLY A 790 -13.82 -22.67 24.66
C GLY A 790 -12.94 -21.47 24.35
N PHE A 791 -11.64 -21.60 24.64
CA PHE A 791 -10.56 -20.70 24.20
C PHE A 791 -9.43 -21.56 23.64
N PRO A 792 -8.82 -21.21 22.49
CA PRO A 792 -9.01 -19.97 21.72
C PRO A 792 -10.09 -20.06 20.62
N LYS A 793 -10.70 -21.22 20.39
CA LYS A 793 -11.50 -21.51 19.18
C LYS A 793 -12.63 -20.49 18.93
N GLU A 794 -13.49 -20.24 19.92
CA GLU A 794 -14.61 -19.29 19.77
C GLU A 794 -14.12 -17.86 19.52
N LEU A 795 -12.96 -17.50 20.07
CA LEU A 795 -12.32 -16.21 19.86
C LEU A 795 -11.76 -16.08 18.44
N ILE A 796 -11.06 -17.10 17.95
CA ILE A 796 -10.55 -17.17 16.57
C ILE A 796 -11.73 -17.09 15.58
N ASN A 797 -12.80 -17.84 15.82
CA ASN A 797 -13.98 -17.83 14.94
C ASN A 797 -14.72 -16.49 14.95
N SER A 798 -14.78 -15.81 16.10
CA SER A 798 -15.32 -14.45 16.18
C SER A 798 -14.44 -13.42 15.48
N LEU A 799 -13.11 -13.62 15.47
CA LEU A 799 -12.15 -12.71 14.85
C LEU A 799 -11.93 -12.98 13.36
N GLY A 800 -12.06 -14.21 12.89
CA GLY A 800 -11.80 -14.59 11.48
C GLY A 800 -12.78 -13.99 10.46
N GLN A 801 -13.84 -13.34 10.93
CA GLN A 801 -14.71 -12.50 10.11
C GLN A 801 -14.14 -11.10 9.83
N ARG A 802 -13.13 -10.67 10.60
CA ARG A 802 -12.44 -9.38 10.45
C ARG A 802 -11.21 -9.55 9.57
N GLU A 803 -10.92 -8.57 8.73
CA GLU A 803 -9.74 -8.59 7.85
C GLU A 803 -8.42 -8.67 8.64
N THR A 804 -8.31 -7.91 9.74
CA THR A 804 -7.17 -7.93 10.68
C THR A 804 -7.56 -8.60 12.01
N GLY A 805 -8.27 -9.72 11.93
CA GLY A 805 -8.73 -10.45 13.11
C GLY A 805 -7.63 -11.28 13.78
N VAL A 806 -7.11 -12.28 13.07
CA VAL A 806 -6.15 -13.26 13.59
C VAL A 806 -4.96 -13.41 12.67
N PHE A 807 -3.76 -13.23 13.21
CA PHE A 807 -2.50 -13.50 12.52
C PHE A 807 -1.84 -14.75 13.12
N ALA A 808 -1.71 -15.82 12.32
CA ALA A 808 -1.02 -17.03 12.72
C ALA A 808 0.21 -17.25 11.84
N CYS A 809 1.29 -17.79 12.39
CA CYS A 809 2.52 -18.07 11.62
C CYS A 809 3.21 -19.37 12.06
N PRO A 810 3.58 -20.28 11.13
CA PRO A 810 4.16 -21.58 11.45
C PRO A 810 5.65 -21.51 11.82
N ILE A 811 5.93 -20.87 12.96
CA ILE A 811 7.28 -20.54 13.44
C ILE A 811 7.76 -21.43 14.59
N ALA A 812 6.89 -22.28 15.14
CA ALA A 812 7.25 -23.21 16.21
C ALA A 812 7.91 -24.49 15.65
N ASP A 813 8.64 -25.21 16.51
CA ASP A 813 8.95 -26.62 16.26
C ASP A 813 7.69 -27.47 16.52
N SER A 814 7.44 -28.48 15.68
CA SER A 814 6.24 -29.30 15.78
C SER A 814 6.15 -30.10 17.08
N ARG A 815 7.29 -30.35 17.74
CA ARG A 815 7.40 -30.99 19.06
C ARG A 815 6.91 -30.08 20.20
N GLU A 816 6.93 -28.76 20.02
CA GLU A 816 6.48 -27.80 21.05
C GLU A 816 4.97 -27.84 21.30
N GLU A 817 4.16 -28.40 20.39
CA GLU A 817 2.68 -28.49 20.56
C GLU A 817 2.30 -29.52 21.64
N GLN A 818 3.27 -30.34 22.06
CA GLN A 818 3.11 -31.41 23.02
C GLN A 818 2.76 -30.86 24.41
N GLY A 819 1.45 -30.73 24.65
CA GLY A 819 0.89 -30.43 25.96
C GLY A 819 0.58 -31.70 26.76
N ILE A 820 0.59 -31.60 28.09
CA ILE A 820 0.25 -32.71 28.98
C ILE A 820 -1.27 -32.95 28.92
N LYS A 821 -1.69 -34.06 28.32
CA LYS A 821 -3.08 -34.53 28.25
C LYS A 821 -3.23 -35.87 28.98
N GLN A 822 -2.21 -36.72 28.94
CA GLN A 822 -2.12 -38.06 29.53
C GLN A 822 -0.73 -38.28 30.16
N LEU A 823 -0.55 -39.38 30.91
CA LEU A 823 0.74 -39.67 31.58
C LEU A 823 1.91 -39.80 30.61
N GLU A 824 1.71 -40.44 29.45
CA GLU A 824 2.74 -40.64 28.42
C GLU A 824 3.29 -39.33 27.82
N ASP A 825 2.50 -38.25 27.86
CA ASP A 825 2.92 -36.94 27.35
C ASP A 825 4.03 -36.34 28.21
N VAL A 826 4.14 -36.73 29.49
CA VAL A 826 5.21 -36.28 30.38
C VAL A 826 6.57 -36.72 29.84
N SER A 827 6.71 -38.02 29.54
CA SER A 827 7.96 -38.58 29.01
C SER A 827 8.32 -38.00 27.64
N ARG A 828 7.33 -37.68 26.79
CA ARG A 828 7.58 -36.99 25.51
C ARG A 828 8.09 -35.57 25.70
N CYS A 829 7.51 -34.82 26.63
CA CYS A 829 8.01 -33.49 27.00
C CYS A 829 9.44 -33.56 27.56
N GLU A 830 9.73 -34.52 28.43
CA GLU A 830 11.07 -34.73 29.01
C GLU A 830 12.12 -35.04 27.93
N GLN A 831 11.79 -35.96 27.01
CA GLN A 831 12.66 -36.30 25.90
C GLN A 831 12.98 -35.06 25.06
N PHE A 832 11.96 -34.29 24.67
CA PHE A 832 12.16 -33.10 23.85
C PHE A 832 12.97 -32.01 24.56
N ILE A 833 12.69 -31.75 25.85
CA ILE A 833 13.45 -30.77 26.63
C ILE A 833 14.92 -31.22 26.74
N SER A 834 15.18 -32.50 26.99
CA SER A 834 16.55 -33.04 27.05
C SER A 834 17.28 -32.98 25.70
N GLU A 835 16.59 -33.24 24.58
CA GLU A 835 17.17 -33.12 23.24
C GLU A 835 17.64 -31.67 22.97
N LEU A 836 16.84 -30.68 23.37
CA LEU A 836 17.17 -29.27 23.21
C LEU A 836 18.35 -28.82 24.07
N GLU A 837 18.44 -29.31 25.32
CA GLU A 837 19.59 -29.03 26.19
C GLU A 837 20.90 -29.57 25.59
N GLN A 838 20.84 -30.69 24.88
CA GLN A 838 21.99 -31.28 24.17
C GLN A 838 22.33 -30.55 22.86
N GLU A 839 21.33 -29.99 22.16
CA GLU A 839 21.55 -29.17 20.96
C GLU A 839 22.18 -27.79 21.28
N GLN A 840 22.05 -27.31 22.53
CA GLN A 840 22.62 -26.04 23.00
C GLN A 840 24.01 -26.17 23.64
N SER A 841 24.41 -27.38 24.06
CA SER A 841 25.74 -27.70 24.62
C SER A 841 26.74 -28.04 23.53
#